data_AF-A0AAU9J3Y8-F1
#
_entry.id   AF-A0AAU9J3Y8-F1
#
_cell.length_a   1.000
_cell.length_b   1.000
_cell.length_c   1.000
_cell.angle_alpha   90.00
_cell.angle_beta   90.00
_cell.angle_gamma   90.00
#
_symmetry.space_group_name_H-M   'P 1'
#
loop_
_entity.id
_entity.type
_entity.pdbx_description
1 polymer ?
#
loop_
_entity_poly.entity_id
_entity_poly.type
_entity_poly.pdbx_seq_one_letter_code
_entity_poly.pdbx_strand_id
1 'polypeptide(L)'
;MSSANAIPIGPLPIQGPAMPTEDEDISRAIEMSLLESGNSVASYEPLKAEQRLRIDGIPVGLKNIGNTCYFNSLMQSYFMIPTLVEKILNFRPHPSQLQNLQDDSVENTRKKASIELVKQLQRLFAHMIRSNRLYVDPGNVLKALVDDFGNQIAIGDQKDVGEFNMNLVARIEEGLQTAQPYEENKEKRLNESPTLINRKGSMVISGHEISEEGIISELFYGKQHEFLEAAERDGSLVQIKNLAPFGQIIVDVDEGDLYSAWDIAYHSQIEGYLTPQENATTASQEFWLEKLPGIILFQIQRVKYDKVTNSTIKIHKQFKFPKILHPDRFMAKNKEIGSKLRENMLLLKNRIKFLEASLEKLNNYNSTNSGLDTILQQTIEFLSYNENPNQAMEIDEEGLIIFTPEKVIANNPQISRSKTLLQTLTREIVTKIKLMKTQLEQYQFQIEEIFNVPQLKNHEYHLHSILIHDGQAGAGHYYAYVYDAEYEVWRKYSDVMITQVEESEVMTNALGGNGYISAYCLMYIENSLIRREAQGRIKDFRIKQFDDQPFDLYQNLLSAELKREVDEENKKTYEEAMEYKINKTIQHIQDVYSTRFTQTVGMFNNYKNELKNKPEDIKYELINFAVHLKIKGQEFLCKWYLLDSCLREEESVNKGISDFDKADPIYMKLGSQFKNVCKEAPHTLELSATDINTLMKELNEFNANYRSASVSLYLYDFLLNDKIISIYHLVNAFGCLNENNSNEIQRMPSEIYKISLLHMTTIINQTLYIKNVKDAIAWANHLSSFTTATLSQNDPFYTQIYFRLQDSRRWALENLIGIYNDDYDKELREIIMRMEKNVVFLTFDPNFPAELQELKMKIEGFNNYAWAEGWQKDSIAVKYAEMKNSFFNSRFAGWIRVAERITITRNIVPEIELREMEMRTGFFPQ
;
A
#
# COMPACT_ATOMS: atom_id res chain seq x y z
N MET A 1 44.90 -12.68 15.88
CA MET A 1 44.84 -11.82 14.67
C MET A 1 43.72 -12.39 13.81
N SER A 2 42.53 -11.78 13.73
CA SER A 2 42.17 -10.45 13.17
C SER A 2 42.39 -10.39 11.64
N SER A 3 41.43 -9.95 10.82
CA SER A 3 40.06 -9.45 11.11
C SER A 3 39.26 -9.20 9.82
N ALA A 4 37.92 -9.29 9.92
CA ALA A 4 36.85 -8.65 9.12
C ALA A 4 36.85 -8.80 7.58
N ASN A 5 35.81 -9.32 6.93
CA ASN A 5 34.38 -8.93 6.86
C ASN A 5 34.08 -7.62 6.11
N ALA A 6 33.67 -7.77 4.85
CA ALA A 6 32.75 -6.86 4.16
C ALA A 6 31.90 -7.68 3.17
N ILE A 7 30.58 -7.74 3.40
CA ILE A 7 29.60 -8.33 2.47
C ILE A 7 28.83 -7.17 1.82
N PRO A 8 28.83 -7.03 0.48
CA PRO A 8 27.99 -6.03 -0.17
C PRO A 8 26.54 -6.53 -0.21
N ILE A 9 25.70 -6.00 0.67
CA ILE A 9 24.25 -6.20 0.61
C ILE A 9 23.71 -5.20 -0.41
N GLY A 10 23.32 -5.69 -1.60
CA GLY A 10 22.56 -4.90 -2.57
C GLY A 10 21.15 -4.57 -2.05
N PRO A 11 20.44 -3.61 -2.66
CA PRO A 11 19.16 -3.15 -2.15
C PRO A 11 18.12 -4.27 -2.17
N LEU A 12 17.65 -4.66 -0.99
CA LEU A 12 16.43 -5.44 -0.85
C LEU A 12 15.24 -4.55 -1.22
N PRO A 13 14.36 -4.95 -2.15
CA PRO A 13 13.12 -4.24 -2.38
C PRO A 13 12.22 -4.45 -1.15
N ILE A 14 12.07 -3.42 -0.33
CA ILE A 14 10.98 -3.38 0.64
C ILE A 14 9.69 -3.20 -0.17
N GLN A 15 9.03 -4.30 -0.48
CA GLN A 15 7.61 -4.26 -0.80
C GLN A 15 6.88 -3.75 0.45
N GLY A 16 6.58 -2.45 0.45
CA GLY A 16 5.55 -1.90 1.33
C GLY A 16 4.21 -2.56 1.05
N PRO A 17 3.19 -2.33 1.90
CA PRO A 17 1.84 -2.81 1.61
C PRO A 17 1.43 -2.33 0.21
N ALA A 18 0.80 -3.23 -0.55
CA ALA A 18 0.42 -2.96 -1.94
C ALA A 18 -0.33 -1.62 -2.03
N MET A 19 0.18 -0.70 -2.85
CA MET A 19 -0.47 0.59 -3.06
C MET A 19 -1.88 0.33 -3.62
N PRO A 20 -2.94 0.77 -2.94
CA PRO A 20 -4.27 0.79 -3.54
C PRO A 20 -4.25 1.78 -4.70
N THR A 21 -4.99 1.51 -5.76
CA THR A 21 -5.25 2.47 -6.84
C THR A 21 -6.22 3.59 -6.41
N GLU A 22 -6.20 3.94 -5.12
CA GLU A 22 -7.16 4.85 -4.47
C GLU A 22 -6.62 6.28 -4.32
N ASP A 23 -5.32 6.54 -4.52
CA ASP A 23 -4.73 7.88 -4.30
C ASP A 23 -5.41 8.99 -5.13
N GLU A 24 -5.79 8.70 -6.39
CA GLU A 24 -6.52 9.66 -7.22
C GLU A 24 -8.00 9.80 -6.83
N ASP A 25 -8.65 8.69 -6.48
CA ASP A 25 -10.08 8.67 -6.12
C ASP A 25 -10.32 9.26 -4.73
N ILE A 26 -9.40 9.08 -3.79
CA ILE A 26 -9.43 9.71 -2.46
C ILE A 26 -9.24 11.22 -2.62
N SER A 27 -8.23 11.70 -3.37
CA SER A 27 -8.05 13.13 -3.59
C SER A 27 -9.25 13.77 -4.30
N ARG A 28 -9.79 13.15 -5.37
CA ARG A 28 -10.99 13.64 -6.06
C ARG A 28 -12.26 13.58 -5.19
N ALA A 29 -12.43 12.54 -4.38
CA ALA A 29 -13.56 12.42 -3.45
C ALA A 29 -13.49 13.45 -2.32
N ILE A 30 -12.28 13.79 -1.85
CA ILE A 30 -12.05 14.87 -0.87
C ILE A 30 -12.39 16.23 -1.50
N GLU A 31 -11.93 16.50 -2.72
CA GLU A 31 -12.24 17.73 -3.46
C GLU A 31 -13.77 17.89 -3.67
N MET A 32 -14.46 16.83 -4.11
CA MET A 32 -15.92 16.82 -4.22
C MET A 32 -16.64 16.98 -2.86
N SER A 33 -16.14 16.34 -1.79
CA SER A 33 -16.74 16.45 -0.44
C SER A 33 -16.59 17.86 0.16
N LEU A 34 -15.51 18.57 -0.17
CA LEU A 34 -15.27 19.95 0.24
C LEU A 34 -16.17 20.96 -0.51
N LEU A 35 -16.61 20.63 -1.73
CA LEU A 35 -17.56 21.42 -2.50
C LEU A 35 -19.01 21.23 -2.03
N GLU A 36 -19.40 20.03 -1.59
CA GLU A 36 -20.77 19.72 -1.17
C GLU A 36 -21.10 20.11 0.28
N SER A 37 -20.11 20.18 1.17
CA SER A 37 -20.34 20.40 2.61
C SER A 37 -19.89 21.78 3.08
N GLY A 38 -20.84 22.70 3.25
CA GLY A 38 -20.65 24.07 3.77
C GLY A 38 -20.23 24.17 5.26
N ASN A 39 -19.50 23.19 5.77
CA ASN A 39 -18.84 23.22 7.07
C ASN A 39 -17.58 24.10 7.02
N SER A 40 -17.14 24.61 8.18
CA SER A 40 -15.92 25.42 8.24
C SER A 40 -14.68 24.63 7.80
N VAL A 41 -14.07 25.07 6.69
CA VAL A 41 -12.87 24.46 6.05
C VAL A 41 -11.73 24.22 7.05
N ALA A 42 -11.64 25.03 8.11
CA ALA A 42 -10.64 24.91 9.17
C ALA A 42 -10.74 23.63 10.01
N SER A 43 -11.92 22.99 10.10
CA SER A 43 -12.18 21.85 11.01
C SER A 43 -12.03 20.47 10.36
N TYR A 44 -11.82 20.41 9.05
CA TYR A 44 -11.64 19.16 8.29
C TYR A 44 -10.24 18.58 8.52
N GLU A 45 -10.13 17.26 8.69
CA GLU A 45 -8.84 16.53 8.78
C GLU A 45 -8.81 15.41 7.73
N PRO A 46 -7.93 15.48 6.71
CA PRO A 46 -7.91 14.53 5.58
C PRO A 46 -7.75 13.03 5.93
N LEU A 47 -7.09 12.71 7.05
CA LEU A 47 -6.72 11.34 7.42
C LEU A 47 -7.20 10.98 8.83
N LYS A 48 -7.36 9.67 9.11
CA LYS A 48 -7.61 9.15 10.47
C LYS A 48 -6.37 9.37 11.34
N ALA A 49 -6.54 9.54 12.65
CA ALA A 49 -5.42 9.86 13.56
C ALA A 49 -4.25 8.85 13.48
N GLU A 50 -4.52 7.55 13.32
CA GLU A 50 -3.49 6.52 13.12
C GLU A 50 -2.64 6.73 11.84
N GLN A 51 -3.23 7.34 10.80
CA GLN A 51 -2.58 7.62 9.50
C GLN A 51 -1.92 9.01 9.46
N ARG A 52 -2.07 9.84 10.50
CA ARG A 52 -1.47 11.18 10.57
C ARG A 52 0.00 11.15 11.03
N LEU A 53 0.52 10.01 11.46
CA LEU A 53 1.93 9.88 11.82
C LEU A 53 2.80 9.86 10.56
N ARG A 54 3.88 10.64 10.59
CA ARG A 54 4.86 10.75 9.52
C ARG A 54 5.65 9.45 9.36
N ILE A 55 5.95 9.11 8.11
CA ILE A 55 6.82 7.99 7.76
C ILE A 55 8.28 8.48 7.81
N ASP A 56 9.15 7.71 8.45
CA ASP A 56 10.56 8.04 8.64
C ASP A 56 11.29 8.25 7.30
N GLY A 57 11.97 9.38 7.12
CA GLY A 57 12.69 9.72 5.88
C GLY A 57 11.82 10.33 4.76
N ILE A 58 10.50 10.47 4.97
CA ILE A 58 9.61 11.20 4.06
C ILE A 58 9.46 12.66 4.55
N PRO A 59 9.44 13.68 3.66
CA PRO A 59 9.16 15.07 4.06
C PRO A 59 7.71 15.24 4.56
N VAL A 60 7.40 16.42 5.11
CA VAL A 60 6.05 16.75 5.61
C VAL A 60 5.18 17.34 4.51
N GLY A 61 3.99 16.79 4.29
CA GLY A 61 2.96 17.30 3.35
C GLY A 61 2.26 18.58 3.85
N LEU A 62 1.42 19.17 3.00
CA LEU A 62 0.61 20.35 3.32
C LEU A 62 -0.88 20.05 3.14
N LYS A 63 -1.69 20.38 4.14
CA LYS A 63 -3.15 20.26 4.05
C LYS A 63 -3.71 21.19 2.98
N ASN A 64 -4.64 20.71 2.18
CA ASN A 64 -5.42 21.53 1.25
C ASN A 64 -6.57 22.20 2.03
N ILE A 65 -6.69 23.52 1.90
CA ILE A 65 -7.62 24.36 2.69
C ILE A 65 -8.64 25.00 1.74
N GLY A 66 -9.20 24.18 0.84
CA GLY A 66 -10.11 24.60 -0.22
C GLY A 66 -9.37 25.21 -1.40
N ASN A 67 -9.10 24.39 -2.43
CA ASN A 67 -8.44 24.80 -3.67
C ASN A 67 -7.04 25.42 -3.50
N THR A 68 -6.33 25.19 -2.39
CA THR A 68 -5.01 25.79 -2.10
C THR A 68 -3.83 24.96 -2.58
N CYS A 69 -4.07 23.95 -3.41
CA CYS A 69 -3.06 23.02 -3.92
C CYS A 69 -1.95 23.71 -4.76
N TYR A 70 -2.26 24.85 -5.41
CA TYR A 70 -1.26 25.70 -6.08
C TYR A 70 -0.26 26.30 -5.08
N PHE A 71 -0.73 26.78 -3.92
CA PHE A 71 0.12 27.31 -2.86
C PHE A 71 0.95 26.19 -2.24
N ASN A 72 0.36 25.02 -1.99
CA ASN A 72 1.07 23.87 -1.44
C ASN A 72 2.24 23.45 -2.36
N SER A 73 2.00 23.44 -3.67
CA SER A 73 3.01 23.16 -4.70
C SER A 73 4.17 24.16 -4.69
N LEU A 74 3.87 25.47 -4.59
CA LEU A 74 4.88 26.53 -4.49
C LEU A 74 5.69 26.42 -3.19
N MET A 75 5.03 26.25 -2.04
CA MET A 75 5.71 26.13 -0.74
C MET A 75 6.66 24.94 -0.66
N GLN A 76 6.26 23.79 -1.18
CA GLN A 76 7.14 22.61 -1.21
C GLN A 76 8.33 22.82 -2.14
N SER A 77 8.13 23.48 -3.29
CA SER A 77 9.23 23.86 -4.18
C SER A 77 10.21 24.83 -3.50
N TYR A 78 9.71 25.80 -2.72
CA TYR A 78 10.50 26.84 -2.04
C TYR A 78 11.18 26.38 -0.76
N PHE A 79 10.58 25.47 0.01
CA PHE A 79 11.21 24.83 1.16
C PHE A 79 12.46 24.02 0.77
N MET A 80 12.52 23.56 -0.48
CA MET A 80 13.67 22.84 -1.04
C MET A 80 14.78 23.78 -1.55
N ILE A 81 14.66 25.11 -1.36
CA ILE A 81 15.67 26.12 -1.73
C ILE A 81 16.39 26.63 -0.45
N PRO A 82 17.63 26.17 -0.17
CA PRO A 82 18.30 26.40 1.11
C PRO A 82 18.49 27.87 1.47
N THR A 83 18.88 28.69 0.49
CA THR A 83 19.11 30.13 0.66
C THR A 83 17.85 30.89 1.08
N LEU A 84 16.68 30.50 0.57
CA LEU A 84 15.39 31.10 0.91
C LEU A 84 14.94 30.68 2.32
N VAL A 85 15.02 29.39 2.63
CA VAL A 85 14.70 28.85 3.97
C VAL A 85 15.60 29.48 5.04
N GLU A 86 16.90 29.60 4.79
CA GLU A 86 17.85 30.25 5.69
C GLU A 86 17.46 31.69 6.02
N LYS A 87 17.07 32.50 5.03
CA LYS A 87 16.68 33.89 5.26
C LYS A 87 15.37 33.99 6.02
N ILE A 88 14.40 33.12 5.73
CA ILE A 88 13.14 33.05 6.45
C ILE A 88 13.38 32.63 7.91
N LEU A 89 14.07 31.51 8.19
CA LEU A 89 14.30 31.04 9.56
C LEU A 89 15.12 32.02 10.42
N ASN A 90 16.09 32.72 9.83
CA ASN A 90 16.88 33.74 10.52
C ASN A 90 16.19 35.11 10.68
N PHE A 91 15.06 35.36 10.01
CA PHE A 91 14.38 36.66 10.04
C PHE A 91 14.04 37.11 11.47
N ARG A 92 14.47 38.31 11.86
CA ARG A 92 14.07 38.98 13.10
C ARG A 92 13.79 40.45 12.76
N PRO A 93 12.54 40.96 12.90
CA PRO A 93 12.23 42.35 12.57
C PRO A 93 12.93 43.30 13.55
N HIS A 94 13.51 44.38 13.05
CA HIS A 94 14.24 45.33 13.87
C HIS A 94 13.28 46.19 14.71
N PRO A 95 13.51 46.40 16.03
CA PRO A 95 12.56 47.09 16.91
C PRO A 95 12.15 48.50 16.45
N SER A 96 13.06 49.25 15.82
CA SER A 96 12.73 50.58 15.28
C SER A 96 11.79 50.53 14.07
N GLN A 97 11.85 49.48 13.25
CA GLN A 97 10.94 49.32 12.12
C GLN A 97 9.52 49.03 12.63
N LEU A 98 9.40 48.21 13.67
CA LEU A 98 8.11 47.95 14.34
C LEU A 98 7.52 49.22 14.98
N GLN A 99 8.35 50.11 15.53
CA GLN A 99 7.90 51.39 16.09
C GLN A 99 7.39 52.37 15.01
N ASN A 100 7.90 52.28 13.78
CA ASN A 100 7.48 53.14 12.67
C ASN A 100 6.13 52.73 12.04
N LEU A 101 5.57 51.57 12.42
CA LEU A 101 4.30 51.03 11.90
C LEU A 101 3.10 51.34 12.82
N GLN A 102 3.10 52.47 13.54
CA GLN A 102 2.08 52.74 14.57
C GLN A 102 0.73 53.24 14.04
N ASP A 103 0.69 53.83 12.85
CA ASP A 103 -0.55 54.24 12.18
C ASP A 103 -1.15 53.10 11.33
N ASP A 104 -2.43 53.25 11.00
CA ASP A 104 -3.22 52.30 10.20
C ASP A 104 -3.38 52.77 8.75
N SER A 105 -2.34 53.39 8.18
CA SER A 105 -2.25 53.58 6.74
C SER A 105 -2.24 52.24 5.99
N VAL A 106 -2.68 52.25 4.73
CA VAL A 106 -2.72 51.06 3.86
C VAL A 106 -1.33 50.41 3.78
N GLU A 107 -0.29 51.21 3.58
CA GLU A 107 1.10 50.76 3.50
C GLU A 107 1.57 50.08 4.80
N ASN A 108 1.29 50.68 5.95
CA ASN A 108 1.71 50.11 7.24
C ASN A 108 0.85 48.91 7.66
N THR A 109 -0.41 48.85 7.25
CA THR A 109 -1.27 47.66 7.39
C THR A 109 -0.70 46.49 6.56
N ARG A 110 -0.35 46.74 5.30
CA ARG A 110 0.30 45.75 4.43
C ARG A 110 1.63 45.28 5.01
N LYS A 111 2.50 46.19 5.46
CA LYS A 111 3.79 45.86 6.10
C LYS A 111 3.65 45.05 7.40
N LYS A 112 2.66 45.37 8.25
CA LYS A 112 2.32 44.55 9.44
C LYS A 112 1.99 43.11 9.03
N ALA A 113 1.15 42.94 8.01
CA ALA A 113 0.79 41.62 7.47
C ALA A 113 1.99 40.90 6.84
N SER A 114 2.83 41.57 6.06
CA SER A 114 4.07 41.04 5.46
C SER A 114 5.08 40.57 6.52
N ILE A 115 5.24 41.27 7.65
CA ILE A 115 6.04 40.80 8.79
C ILE A 115 5.44 39.52 9.39
N GLU A 116 4.11 39.48 9.55
CA GLU A 116 3.42 38.32 10.12
C GLU A 116 3.48 37.11 9.17
N LEU A 117 3.38 37.32 7.86
CA LEU A 117 3.57 36.29 6.83
C LEU A 117 4.92 35.60 6.98
N VAL A 118 6.01 36.34 7.13
CA VAL A 118 7.34 35.75 7.32
C VAL A 118 7.44 34.97 8.64
N LYS A 119 6.83 35.43 9.74
CA LYS A 119 6.77 34.65 10.99
C LYS A 119 5.93 33.38 10.88
N GLN A 120 4.81 33.42 10.17
CA GLN A 120 3.99 32.23 9.96
C GLN A 120 4.71 31.24 9.02
N LEU A 121 5.50 31.72 8.04
CA LEU A 121 6.42 30.89 7.26
C LEU A 121 7.53 30.29 8.13
N GLN A 122 8.10 31.02 9.09
CA GLN A 122 9.06 30.45 10.06
C GLN A 122 8.46 29.30 10.86
N ARG A 123 7.23 29.45 11.34
CA ARG A 123 6.50 28.36 12.01
C ARG A 123 6.26 27.20 11.05
N LEU A 124 5.65 27.44 9.88
CA LEU A 124 5.36 26.41 8.90
C LEU A 124 6.61 25.58 8.56
N PHE A 125 7.74 26.25 8.28
CA PHE A 125 9.00 25.59 8.00
C PHE A 125 9.55 24.83 9.23
N ALA A 126 9.41 25.36 10.45
CA ALA A 126 9.76 24.61 11.66
C ALA A 126 8.98 23.29 11.80
N HIS A 127 7.66 23.30 11.54
CA HIS A 127 6.88 22.07 11.50
C HIS A 127 7.28 21.17 10.32
N MET A 128 7.56 21.72 9.12
CA MET A 128 8.03 20.91 7.98
C MET A 128 9.38 20.22 8.22
N ILE A 129 10.25 20.81 9.06
CA ILE A 129 11.51 20.20 9.49
C ILE A 129 11.24 19.12 10.55
N ARG A 130 10.62 19.50 11.68
CA ARG A 130 10.59 18.72 12.93
C ARG A 130 9.31 17.92 13.21
N SER A 131 8.22 18.13 12.47
CA SER A 131 6.95 17.50 12.82
C SER A 131 6.98 15.98 12.55
N ASN A 132 6.40 15.25 13.48
CA ASN A 132 6.06 13.83 13.39
C ASN A 132 4.66 13.63 12.77
N ARG A 133 3.99 14.70 12.35
CA ARG A 133 2.78 14.62 11.52
C ARG A 133 3.17 14.44 10.05
N LEU A 134 2.41 13.60 9.34
CA LEU A 134 2.58 13.36 7.91
C LEU A 134 2.39 14.65 7.09
N TYR A 135 1.53 15.55 7.57
CA TYR A 135 1.26 16.85 6.97
C TYR A 135 1.01 17.92 8.04
N VAL A 136 1.17 19.19 7.65
CA VAL A 136 0.90 20.36 8.49
C VAL A 136 -0.12 21.29 7.82
N ASP A 137 -0.75 22.16 8.60
CA ASP A 137 -1.80 23.08 8.15
C ASP A 137 -1.19 24.46 7.79
N PRO A 138 -1.12 24.85 6.50
CA PRO A 138 -0.58 26.15 6.10
C PRO A 138 -1.52 27.34 6.34
N GLY A 139 -2.71 27.14 6.93
CA GLY A 139 -3.78 28.14 6.93
C GLY A 139 -3.43 29.46 7.61
N ASN A 140 -2.47 29.48 8.55
CA ASN A 140 -2.01 30.72 9.17
C ASN A 140 -1.10 31.55 8.26
N VAL A 141 -0.36 30.92 7.34
CA VAL A 141 0.41 31.62 6.30
C VAL A 141 -0.55 32.28 5.31
N LEU A 142 -1.55 31.53 4.84
CA LEU A 142 -2.57 32.07 3.91
C LEU A 142 -3.40 33.20 4.53
N LYS A 143 -3.72 33.15 5.83
CA LYS A 143 -4.40 34.25 6.55
C LYS A 143 -3.55 35.52 6.68
N ALA A 144 -2.22 35.40 6.70
CA ALA A 144 -1.31 36.54 6.78
C ALA A 144 -1.00 37.16 5.41
N LEU A 145 -1.40 36.51 4.31
CA LEU A 145 -1.15 36.97 2.95
C LEU A 145 -2.21 38.00 2.51
N VAL A 146 -1.74 39.14 2.01
CA VAL A 146 -2.56 40.29 1.61
C VAL A 146 -2.24 40.77 0.19
N ASP A 147 -3.17 41.49 -0.43
CA ASP A 147 -2.96 42.22 -1.68
C ASP A 147 -2.12 43.51 -1.48
N ASP A 148 -1.86 44.26 -2.56
CA ASP A 148 -1.11 45.52 -2.50
C ASP A 148 -1.82 46.64 -1.72
N PHE A 149 -3.12 46.48 -1.46
CA PHE A 149 -3.97 47.36 -0.66
C PHE A 149 -4.13 46.88 0.79
N GLY A 150 -3.44 45.81 1.19
CA GLY A 150 -3.51 45.25 2.55
C GLY A 150 -4.77 44.44 2.86
N ASN A 151 -5.61 44.12 1.87
CA ASN A 151 -6.76 43.24 2.06
C ASN A 151 -6.31 41.78 2.05
N GLN A 152 -6.91 40.94 2.91
CA GLN A 152 -6.64 39.51 2.93
C GLN A 152 -7.06 38.84 1.61
N ILE A 153 -6.19 37.98 1.06
CA ILE A 153 -6.52 37.22 -0.15
C ILE A 153 -7.58 36.15 0.18
N ALA A 154 -8.62 36.05 -0.68
CA ALA A 154 -9.67 35.05 -0.54
C ALA A 154 -9.13 33.62 -0.71
N ILE A 155 -9.32 32.79 0.32
CA ILE A 155 -8.99 31.36 0.32
C ILE A 155 -10.21 30.60 -0.24
N GLY A 156 -10.00 29.68 -1.19
CA GLY A 156 -11.06 28.94 -1.89
C GLY A 156 -11.14 29.22 -3.39
N ASP A 157 -10.68 30.38 -3.83
CA ASP A 157 -10.62 30.73 -5.25
C ASP A 157 -9.49 29.97 -5.97
N GLN A 158 -9.77 29.44 -7.16
CA GLN A 158 -8.71 29.14 -8.13
C GLN A 158 -8.06 30.45 -8.56
N LYS A 159 -6.73 30.54 -8.44
CA LYS A 159 -5.93 31.70 -8.88
C LYS A 159 -4.98 31.29 -9.99
N ASP A 160 -4.60 32.24 -10.84
CA ASP A 160 -3.44 32.03 -11.71
C ASP A 160 -2.19 31.91 -10.84
N VAL A 161 -1.44 30.81 -11.02
CA VAL A 161 -0.30 30.50 -10.14
C VAL A 161 0.83 31.50 -10.34
N GLY A 162 0.95 32.12 -11.53
CA GLY A 162 1.94 33.18 -11.78
C GLY A 162 1.63 34.44 -10.98
N GLU A 163 0.42 34.99 -11.14
CA GLU A 163 -0.02 36.20 -10.42
C GLU A 163 0.03 36.00 -8.90
N PHE A 164 -0.51 34.89 -8.40
CA PHE A 164 -0.46 34.57 -6.98
C PHE A 164 0.98 34.49 -6.46
N ASN A 165 1.88 33.88 -7.23
CA ASN A 165 3.28 33.75 -6.85
C ASN A 165 3.99 35.11 -6.79
N MET A 166 3.74 36.00 -7.75
CA MET A 166 4.34 37.33 -7.77
C MET A 166 3.96 38.15 -6.52
N ASN A 167 2.68 38.13 -6.13
CA ASN A 167 2.23 38.78 -4.92
C ASN A 167 2.88 38.15 -3.67
N LEU A 168 2.83 36.82 -3.57
CA LEU A 168 3.44 36.06 -2.47
C LEU A 168 4.92 36.41 -2.25
N VAL A 169 5.76 36.38 -3.29
CA VAL A 169 7.19 36.69 -3.14
C VAL A 169 7.43 38.18 -2.82
N ALA A 170 6.60 39.09 -3.35
CA ALA A 170 6.68 40.52 -3.02
C ALA A 170 6.33 40.79 -1.55
N ARG A 171 5.32 40.13 -0.97
CA ARG A 171 5.00 40.23 0.46
C ARG A 171 6.07 39.62 1.35
N ILE A 172 6.70 38.51 0.94
CA ILE A 172 7.85 37.93 1.65
C ILE A 172 9.03 38.92 1.67
N GLU A 173 9.36 39.53 0.54
CA GLU A 173 10.44 40.52 0.41
C GLU A 173 10.19 41.77 1.28
N GLU A 174 8.97 42.32 1.24
CA GLU A 174 8.56 43.45 2.08
C GLU A 174 8.70 43.12 3.58
N GLY A 175 8.33 41.90 3.99
CA GLY A 175 8.52 41.43 5.37
C GLY A 175 9.99 41.35 5.75
N LEU A 176 10.82 40.69 4.92
CA LEU A 176 12.25 40.46 5.18
C LEU A 176 13.06 41.75 5.30
N GLN A 177 12.75 42.80 4.52
CA GLN A 177 13.44 44.09 4.59
C GLN A 177 13.37 44.76 5.97
N THR A 178 12.35 44.45 6.78
CA THR A 178 12.19 45.01 8.14
C THR A 178 13.21 44.50 9.14
N ALA A 179 14.06 43.53 8.78
CA ALA A 179 15.18 43.08 9.60
C ALA A 179 16.38 44.04 9.61
N GLN A 180 16.50 44.96 8.64
CA GLN A 180 17.63 45.89 8.56
C GLN A 180 17.31 47.29 9.16
N PRO A 181 18.25 47.91 9.91
CA PRO A 181 18.14 49.30 10.31
C PRO A 181 18.33 50.25 9.12
N TYR A 182 17.61 51.37 9.12
CA TYR A 182 17.61 52.34 8.01
C TYR A 182 18.88 53.22 7.93
N GLU A 183 19.76 53.19 8.93
CA GLU A 183 20.74 54.28 9.18
C GLU A 183 22.19 54.04 8.73
N GLU A 184 22.65 52.82 8.42
CA GLU A 184 24.08 52.56 8.12
C GLU A 184 24.64 53.32 6.91
N ASN A 185 23.79 53.89 6.05
CA ASN A 185 24.18 54.68 4.89
C ASN A 185 24.14 56.20 5.12
N LYS A 186 24.12 56.70 6.36
CA LYS A 186 24.18 58.16 6.65
C LYS A 186 25.60 58.71 6.63
N GLU A 187 26.56 58.04 7.26
CA GLU A 187 27.94 58.56 7.43
C GLU A 187 28.77 58.51 6.14
N LYS A 188 28.54 57.53 5.25
CA LYS A 188 29.19 57.49 3.93
C LYS A 188 28.76 58.62 2.97
N ARG A 189 27.67 59.35 3.26
CA ARG A 189 27.10 60.38 2.36
C ARG A 189 27.68 61.79 2.51
N LEU A 190 28.64 62.01 3.41
CA LEU A 190 29.18 63.36 3.66
C LEU A 190 30.35 63.79 2.73
N ASN A 191 30.91 62.86 1.94
CA ASN A 191 32.14 63.11 1.17
C ASN A 191 31.98 63.09 -0.37
N GLU A 192 30.76 62.93 -0.90
CA GLU A 192 30.52 62.90 -2.35
C GLU A 192 29.71 64.12 -2.82
N SER A 193 30.16 64.74 -3.91
CA SER A 193 29.56 65.96 -4.46
C SER A 193 28.18 65.68 -5.08
N PRO A 194 27.25 66.66 -5.08
CA PRO A 194 25.85 66.41 -5.38
C PRO A 194 25.57 66.27 -6.89
N THR A 195 25.77 65.06 -7.42
CA THR A 195 25.24 64.63 -8.72
C THR A 195 24.36 63.38 -8.56
N LEU A 196 23.06 63.56 -8.80
CA LEU A 196 22.06 62.51 -9.06
C LEU A 196 21.89 61.41 -7.97
N ILE A 197 21.19 61.80 -6.91
CA ILE A 197 20.21 61.04 -6.10
C ILE A 197 20.20 59.51 -6.32
N ASN A 198 20.95 58.77 -5.51
CA ASN A 198 20.65 57.35 -5.22
C ASN A 198 19.74 57.24 -3.98
N ARG A 199 18.43 57.08 -4.24
CA ARG A 199 17.51 56.39 -3.33
C ARG A 199 17.80 54.88 -3.39
N LYS A 200 17.44 54.10 -2.36
CA LYS A 200 17.35 52.64 -2.53
C LYS A 200 16.35 52.38 -3.67
N GLY A 201 16.80 51.67 -4.71
CA GLY A 201 15.95 51.35 -5.86
C GLY A 201 14.80 50.44 -5.42
N SER A 202 13.58 50.83 -5.79
CA SER A 202 12.42 49.95 -5.82
C SER A 202 12.05 49.74 -7.28
N MET A 203 11.98 48.49 -7.70
CA MET A 203 11.51 48.09 -9.02
C MET A 203 10.02 47.74 -8.93
N VAL A 204 9.22 48.26 -9.87
CA VAL A 204 7.81 47.90 -9.99
C VAL A 204 7.67 46.79 -11.03
N ILE A 205 7.11 45.65 -10.63
CA ILE A 205 6.90 44.50 -11.53
C ILE A 205 5.46 44.02 -11.38
N SER A 206 4.70 44.08 -12.47
CA SER A 206 3.25 43.79 -12.51
C SER A 206 2.43 44.51 -11.42
N GLY A 207 2.87 45.71 -11.00
CA GLY A 207 2.21 46.51 -9.96
C GLY A 207 2.83 46.39 -8.56
N HIS A 208 3.64 45.35 -8.30
CA HIS A 208 4.29 45.16 -6.99
C HIS A 208 5.62 45.93 -6.90
N GLU A 209 5.83 46.66 -5.80
CA GLU A 209 7.12 47.28 -5.45
C GLU A 209 8.05 46.27 -4.75
N ILE A 210 9.26 46.09 -5.30
CA ILE A 210 10.26 45.11 -4.85
C ILE A 210 11.63 45.82 -4.74
N SER A 211 12.41 45.54 -3.69
CA SER A 211 13.75 46.15 -3.55
C SER A 211 14.73 45.61 -4.59
N GLU A 212 15.62 46.46 -5.11
CA GLU A 212 16.72 46.02 -5.98
C GLU A 212 17.86 45.28 -5.26
N GLU A 213 17.90 45.32 -3.91
CA GLU A 213 18.97 44.76 -3.05
C GLU A 213 18.48 43.62 -2.14
N GLY A 214 17.27 43.09 -2.39
CA GLY A 214 16.62 42.06 -1.58
C GLY A 214 16.98 40.63 -1.99
N ILE A 215 16.84 39.65 -1.08
CA ILE A 215 17.08 38.23 -1.42
C ILE A 215 16.06 37.72 -2.44
N ILE A 216 14.80 38.14 -2.36
CA ILE A 216 13.80 37.77 -3.37
C ILE A 216 14.15 38.41 -4.72
N SER A 217 14.74 39.62 -4.71
CA SER A 217 15.29 40.28 -5.90
C SER A 217 16.38 39.43 -6.55
N GLU A 218 17.37 38.99 -5.77
CA GLU A 218 18.47 38.14 -6.25
C GLU A 218 18.00 36.77 -6.73
N LEU A 219 17.05 36.15 -6.03
CA LEU A 219 16.55 34.82 -6.35
C LEU A 219 15.56 34.82 -7.52
N PHE A 220 14.60 35.74 -7.59
CA PHE A 220 13.47 35.63 -8.53
C PHE A 220 13.47 36.67 -9.65
N TYR A 221 14.32 37.70 -9.59
CA TYR A 221 14.27 38.83 -10.53
C TYR A 221 15.61 39.14 -11.22
N GLY A 222 15.55 39.21 -12.54
CA GLY A 222 16.66 39.61 -13.41
C GLY A 222 16.47 41.01 -13.99
N LYS A 223 17.39 41.39 -14.88
CA LYS A 223 17.27 42.62 -15.69
C LYS A 223 17.47 42.26 -17.16
N GLN A 224 16.69 42.87 -18.05
CA GLN A 224 16.74 42.67 -19.49
C GLN A 224 16.66 44.00 -20.24
N HIS A 225 17.34 44.09 -21.38
CA HIS A 225 17.14 45.19 -22.33
C HIS A 225 15.95 44.85 -23.21
N GLU A 226 14.96 45.73 -23.22
CA GLU A 226 13.91 45.79 -24.22
C GLU A 226 14.39 46.70 -25.36
N PHE A 227 14.38 46.18 -26.59
CA PHE A 227 14.59 46.95 -27.81
C PHE A 227 13.29 46.94 -28.62
N LEU A 228 12.74 48.11 -28.91
CA LEU A 228 11.59 48.25 -29.80
C LEU A 228 12.02 49.07 -31.01
N GLU A 229 11.82 48.53 -32.21
CA GLU A 229 12.13 49.20 -33.48
C GLU A 229 10.89 49.26 -34.37
N ALA A 230 10.52 50.48 -34.78
CA ALA A 230 9.34 50.77 -35.61
C ALA A 230 9.69 51.79 -36.72
N ALA A 231 9.05 51.68 -37.87
CA ALA A 231 9.23 52.62 -38.98
C ALA A 231 8.13 53.69 -39.01
N GLU A 232 8.54 54.97 -39.11
CA GLU A 232 7.68 56.14 -39.27
C GLU A 232 7.18 56.30 -40.71
N ARG A 233 6.18 57.16 -40.91
CA ARG A 233 5.62 57.47 -42.25
C ARG A 233 6.64 58.03 -43.26
N ASP A 234 7.70 58.68 -42.78
CA ASP A 234 8.80 59.20 -43.61
C ASP A 234 9.93 58.18 -43.85
N GLY A 235 9.81 56.97 -43.27
CA GLY A 235 10.83 55.93 -43.33
C GLY A 235 11.94 56.06 -42.29
N SER A 236 11.87 57.04 -41.37
CA SER A 236 12.78 57.09 -40.22
C SER A 236 12.48 55.97 -39.22
N LEU A 237 13.52 55.48 -38.54
CA LEU A 237 13.41 54.39 -37.56
C LEU A 237 13.33 54.96 -36.14
N VAL A 238 12.25 54.64 -35.43
CA VAL A 238 12.11 54.83 -33.99
C VAL A 238 12.71 53.60 -33.31
N GLN A 239 13.85 53.79 -32.64
CA GLN A 239 14.46 52.79 -31.78
C GLN A 239 14.34 53.23 -30.32
N ILE A 240 13.61 52.45 -29.52
CA ILE A 240 13.52 52.61 -28.07
C ILE A 240 14.36 51.49 -27.43
N LYS A 241 15.25 51.86 -26.52
CA LYS A 241 16.00 50.92 -25.69
C LYS A 241 15.71 51.22 -24.22
N ASN A 242 15.16 50.25 -23.49
CA ASN A 242 14.88 50.34 -22.07
C ASN A 242 15.58 49.20 -21.31
N LEU A 243 15.97 49.43 -20.06
CA LEU A 243 16.45 48.38 -19.15
C LEU A 243 15.35 48.11 -18.12
N ALA A 244 14.66 46.97 -18.27
CA ALA A 244 13.54 46.58 -17.44
C ALA A 244 13.91 45.40 -16.52
N PRO A 245 13.33 45.32 -15.31
CA PRO A 245 13.35 44.09 -14.53
C PRO A 245 12.47 43.01 -15.19
N PHE A 246 12.76 41.74 -14.94
CA PHE A 246 11.88 40.63 -15.29
C PHE A 246 11.91 39.57 -14.18
N GLY A 247 10.86 38.74 -14.09
CA GLY A 247 10.82 37.61 -13.16
C GLY A 247 10.40 36.33 -13.88
N GLN A 248 9.09 36.13 -14.02
CA GLN A 248 8.52 35.00 -14.75
C GLN A 248 8.54 35.24 -16.27
N ILE A 249 8.85 34.20 -17.04
CA ILE A 249 8.83 34.20 -18.50
C ILE A 249 7.63 33.37 -18.95
N ILE A 250 6.70 33.98 -19.68
CA ILE A 250 5.52 33.29 -20.22
C ILE A 250 5.88 32.72 -21.60
N VAL A 251 5.56 31.45 -21.84
CA VAL A 251 5.87 30.73 -23.08
C VAL A 251 4.64 30.02 -23.63
N ASP A 252 4.41 30.11 -24.95
CA ASP A 252 3.27 29.45 -25.59
C ASP A 252 3.54 27.95 -25.80
N VAL A 253 2.57 27.12 -25.41
CA VAL A 253 2.61 25.67 -25.58
C VAL A 253 2.63 25.23 -27.05
N ASP A 254 2.10 26.05 -27.97
CA ASP A 254 1.99 25.71 -29.38
C ASP A 254 3.33 25.62 -30.12
N GLU A 255 4.39 26.22 -29.55
CA GLU A 255 5.76 26.19 -30.09
C GLU A 255 6.49 24.85 -29.81
N GLY A 256 5.90 23.96 -29.00
CA GLY A 256 6.31 22.55 -28.84
C GLY A 256 7.59 22.29 -28.02
N ASP A 257 8.51 23.25 -27.91
CA ASP A 257 9.69 23.17 -27.04
C ASP A 257 10.03 24.51 -26.36
N LEU A 258 10.64 24.44 -25.18
CA LEU A 258 10.96 25.59 -24.35
C LEU A 258 11.88 26.62 -25.02
N TYR A 259 12.85 26.18 -25.82
CA TYR A 259 13.78 27.10 -26.49
C TYR A 259 13.14 27.79 -27.69
N SER A 260 12.32 27.09 -28.49
CA SER A 260 11.51 27.72 -29.54
C SER A 260 10.51 28.70 -28.93
N ALA A 261 9.81 28.31 -27.87
CA ALA A 261 8.81 29.15 -27.21
C ALA A 261 9.42 30.41 -26.56
N TRP A 262 10.59 30.28 -25.93
CA TRP A 262 11.33 31.42 -25.40
C TRP A 262 11.84 32.34 -26.52
N ASP A 263 12.34 31.78 -27.63
CA ASP A 263 12.80 32.56 -28.79
C ASP A 263 11.69 33.42 -29.41
N ILE A 264 10.46 32.90 -29.50
CA ILE A 264 9.28 33.63 -29.95
C ILE A 264 8.82 34.66 -28.92
N ALA A 265 8.78 34.31 -27.63
CA ALA A 265 8.43 35.25 -26.56
C ALA A 265 9.40 36.45 -26.50
N TYR A 266 10.67 36.26 -26.87
CA TYR A 266 11.70 37.30 -26.85
C TYR A 266 11.91 38.03 -28.19
N HIS A 267 11.25 37.62 -29.27
CA HIS A 267 11.33 38.26 -30.59
C HIS A 267 9.93 38.32 -31.23
N SER A 268 9.14 39.33 -30.87
CA SER A 268 7.75 39.48 -31.29
C SER A 268 7.57 40.61 -32.31
N GLN A 269 6.42 40.63 -32.97
CA GLN A 269 5.95 41.77 -33.76
C GLN A 269 4.65 42.30 -33.17
N ILE A 270 4.59 43.62 -32.97
CA ILE A 270 3.45 44.35 -32.43
C ILE A 270 2.74 45.02 -33.60
N GLU A 271 1.61 44.45 -34.03
CA GLU A 271 0.74 45.06 -35.04
C GLU A 271 0.00 46.28 -34.48
N GLY A 272 -0.08 47.36 -35.26
CA GLY A 272 -0.82 48.56 -34.88
C GLY A 272 -0.14 49.42 -33.82
N TYR A 273 1.17 49.25 -33.60
CA TYR A 273 1.96 50.12 -32.73
C TYR A 273 1.86 51.57 -33.19
N LEU A 274 1.41 52.45 -32.30
CA LEU A 274 1.38 53.90 -32.51
C LEU A 274 2.75 54.47 -32.19
N THR A 275 3.42 54.98 -33.23
CA THR A 275 4.69 55.71 -33.08
C THR A 275 4.49 57.08 -32.43
N PRO A 276 5.56 57.80 -32.04
CA PRO A 276 5.46 59.18 -31.55
C PRO A 276 4.81 60.19 -32.51
N GLN A 277 4.66 59.86 -33.80
CA GLN A 277 3.94 60.66 -34.80
C GLN A 277 2.48 60.19 -35.03
N GLU A 278 1.95 59.37 -34.13
CA GLU A 278 0.59 58.81 -34.16
C GLU A 278 0.25 57.96 -35.40
N ASN A 279 1.26 57.38 -36.09
CA ASN A 279 1.00 56.38 -37.12
C ASN A 279 1.06 54.96 -36.57
N ALA A 280 -0.04 54.23 -36.78
CA ALA A 280 -0.09 52.79 -36.61
C ALA A 280 0.84 52.11 -37.64
N THR A 281 1.82 51.36 -37.15
CA THR A 281 2.80 50.59 -37.93
C THR A 281 3.00 49.22 -37.27
N THR A 282 3.82 48.34 -37.87
CA THR A 282 4.29 47.13 -37.18
C THR A 282 5.62 47.44 -36.51
N ALA A 283 5.69 47.31 -35.19
CA ALA A 283 6.95 47.39 -34.45
C ALA A 283 7.52 45.98 -34.24
N SER A 284 8.84 45.86 -34.26
CA SER A 284 9.56 44.68 -33.77
C SER A 284 9.99 44.91 -32.34
N GLN A 285 9.88 43.89 -31.48
CA GLN A 285 10.28 43.93 -30.09
C GLN A 285 11.24 42.77 -29.80
N GLU A 286 12.42 43.08 -29.27
CA GLU A 286 13.43 42.11 -28.86
C GLU A 286 13.79 42.27 -27.38
N PHE A 287 13.93 41.16 -26.67
CA PHE A 287 14.40 41.12 -25.29
C PHE A 287 15.75 40.43 -25.18
N TRP A 288 16.68 41.02 -24.41
CA TRP A 288 18.03 40.49 -24.20
C TRP A 288 18.45 40.58 -22.73
N LEU A 289 18.81 39.44 -22.12
CA LEU A 289 19.11 39.32 -20.69
C LEU A 289 20.42 40.04 -20.34
N GLU A 290 20.36 40.96 -19.38
CA GLU A 290 21.53 41.65 -18.81
C GLU A 290 22.01 40.96 -17.53
N LYS A 291 21.09 40.72 -16.59
CA LYS A 291 21.31 40.02 -15.32
C LYS A 291 20.32 38.87 -15.20
N LEU A 292 20.81 37.67 -14.92
CA LEU A 292 19.97 36.50 -14.63
C LEU A 292 19.55 36.49 -13.14
N PRO A 293 18.33 36.02 -12.82
CA PRO A 293 17.94 35.67 -11.44
C PRO A 293 18.58 34.35 -11.01
N GLY A 294 18.65 34.08 -9.71
CA GLY A 294 19.05 32.76 -9.19
C GLY A 294 18.10 31.63 -9.58
N ILE A 295 16.83 31.95 -9.81
CA ILE A 295 15.73 31.06 -10.19
C ILE A 295 15.05 31.63 -11.44
N ILE A 296 15.01 30.86 -12.52
CA ILE A 296 14.28 31.20 -13.74
C ILE A 296 12.94 30.43 -13.73
N LEU A 297 11.84 31.17 -13.76
CA LEU A 297 10.48 30.63 -13.79
C LEU A 297 9.88 30.73 -15.19
N PHE A 298 9.40 29.62 -15.74
CA PHE A 298 8.62 29.60 -16.98
C PHE A 298 7.17 29.24 -16.71
N GLN A 299 6.23 30.06 -17.20
CA GLN A 299 4.80 29.74 -17.22
C GLN A 299 4.43 29.23 -18.61
N ILE A 300 3.94 27.99 -18.70
CA ILE A 300 3.51 27.40 -19.96
C ILE A 300 2.04 27.76 -20.18
N GLN A 301 1.77 28.66 -21.13
CA GLN A 301 0.42 29.15 -21.41
C GLN A 301 -0.42 28.08 -22.12
N ARG A 302 -1.02 27.18 -21.32
CA ARG A 302 -1.91 26.12 -21.82
C ARG A 302 -3.36 26.54 -21.93
N VAL A 303 -3.81 27.56 -21.20
CA VAL A 303 -5.22 28.02 -21.28
C VAL A 303 -5.34 29.11 -22.33
N LYS A 304 -6.23 28.91 -23.31
CA LYS A 304 -6.58 29.91 -24.33
C LYS A 304 -8.09 30.12 -24.38
N TYR A 305 -8.52 31.31 -24.76
CA TYR A 305 -9.93 31.64 -24.96
C TYR A 305 -10.35 31.22 -26.36
N ASP A 306 -11.28 30.26 -26.46
CA ASP A 306 -11.87 29.89 -27.74
C ASP A 306 -13.05 30.81 -28.05
N LYS A 307 -12.90 31.61 -29.12
CA LYS A 307 -13.91 32.55 -29.61
C LYS A 307 -15.12 31.84 -30.24
N VAL A 308 -15.02 30.56 -30.61
CA VAL A 308 -16.11 29.79 -31.23
C VAL A 308 -17.03 29.21 -30.15
N THR A 309 -16.46 28.59 -29.12
CA THR A 309 -17.22 28.04 -27.98
C THR A 309 -17.51 29.07 -26.88
N ASN A 310 -16.91 30.27 -26.97
CA ASN A 310 -16.99 31.34 -25.97
C ASN A 310 -16.61 30.85 -24.56
N SER A 311 -15.55 30.05 -24.49
CA SER A 311 -15.09 29.36 -23.28
C SER A 311 -13.56 29.27 -23.20
N THR A 312 -13.02 29.09 -22.00
CA THR A 312 -11.59 28.83 -21.79
C THR A 312 -11.29 27.35 -21.98
N ILE A 313 -10.37 27.03 -22.90
CA ILE A 313 -9.93 25.66 -23.18
C ILE A 313 -8.47 25.46 -22.75
N LYS A 314 -8.13 24.28 -22.23
CA LYS A 314 -6.76 23.87 -21.90
C LYS A 314 -6.17 23.07 -23.06
N ILE A 315 -4.95 23.41 -23.46
CA ILE A 315 -4.23 22.78 -24.56
C ILE A 315 -3.34 21.66 -24.00
N HIS A 316 -3.71 20.44 -24.37
CA HIS A 316 -3.07 19.21 -23.91
C HIS A 316 -1.91 18.75 -24.82
N LYS A 317 -1.37 19.63 -25.68
CA LYS A 317 -0.20 19.31 -26.54
C LYS A 317 1.04 18.96 -25.70
N GLN A 318 1.91 18.12 -26.26
CA GLN A 318 3.24 17.89 -25.72
C GLN A 318 4.08 19.17 -25.80
N PHE A 319 4.85 19.45 -24.74
CA PHE A 319 5.77 20.57 -24.67
C PHE A 319 7.09 20.11 -24.06
N LYS A 320 8.17 20.11 -24.84
CA LYS A 320 9.49 19.59 -24.45
C LYS A 320 10.31 20.66 -23.73
N PHE A 321 11.03 20.26 -22.70
CA PHE A 321 11.96 21.12 -21.96
C PHE A 321 13.14 20.30 -21.43
N PRO A 322 14.34 20.88 -21.32
CA PRO A 322 15.54 20.15 -20.91
C PRO A 322 15.63 20.02 -19.38
N LYS A 323 16.39 19.04 -18.89
CA LYS A 323 16.75 18.95 -17.45
C LYS A 323 17.76 20.04 -17.04
N ILE A 324 18.57 20.50 -18.00
CA ILE A 324 19.61 21.51 -17.82
C ILE A 324 19.36 22.63 -18.83
N LEU A 325 19.24 23.86 -18.34
CA LEU A 325 18.96 25.06 -19.12
C LEU A 325 20.21 25.93 -19.22
N HIS A 326 20.55 26.31 -20.45
CA HIS A 326 21.58 27.30 -20.77
C HIS A 326 20.92 28.59 -21.30
N PRO A 327 20.81 29.66 -20.48
CA PRO A 327 20.19 30.93 -20.87
C PRO A 327 21.11 31.83 -21.71
N ASP A 328 22.40 31.50 -21.85
CA ASP A 328 23.42 32.31 -22.53
C ASP A 328 23.02 32.80 -23.93
N ARG A 329 22.25 32.00 -24.69
CA ARG A 329 21.81 32.36 -26.07
C ARG A 329 20.89 33.58 -26.14
N PHE A 330 20.28 33.97 -25.01
CA PHE A 330 19.41 35.14 -24.88
C PHE A 330 20.08 36.31 -24.14
N MET A 331 21.36 36.18 -23.77
CA MET A 331 22.06 37.24 -23.05
C MET A 331 22.59 38.35 -23.96
N ALA A 332 22.48 39.61 -23.51
CA ALA A 332 22.93 40.79 -24.24
C ALA A 332 24.43 40.72 -24.60
N LYS A 333 25.28 40.18 -23.71
CA LYS A 333 26.71 39.92 -23.96
C LYS A 333 26.97 39.01 -25.18
N ASN A 334 26.00 38.18 -25.55
CA ASN A 334 26.09 37.18 -26.62
C ASN A 334 25.26 37.56 -27.86
N LYS A 335 24.63 38.75 -27.89
CA LYS A 335 23.64 39.13 -28.93
C LYS A 335 24.12 38.87 -30.36
N GLU A 336 25.34 39.30 -30.70
CA GLU A 336 25.89 39.13 -32.06
C GLU A 336 25.97 37.66 -32.51
N ILE A 337 26.42 36.76 -31.63
CA ILE A 337 26.50 35.32 -31.91
C ILE A 337 25.10 34.71 -31.90
N GLY A 338 24.27 35.08 -30.93
CA GLY A 338 22.90 34.60 -30.77
C GLY A 338 22.02 34.91 -31.99
N SER A 339 21.98 36.17 -32.42
CA SER A 339 21.25 36.60 -33.62
C SER A 339 21.70 35.86 -34.88
N LYS A 340 23.02 35.71 -35.09
CA LYS A 340 23.55 34.99 -36.26
C LYS A 340 23.20 33.50 -36.27
N LEU A 341 23.24 32.82 -35.13
CA LEU A 341 22.81 31.43 -35.01
C LEU A 341 21.28 31.30 -35.16
N ARG A 342 20.52 32.28 -34.66
CA ARG A 342 19.06 32.37 -34.84
C ARG A 342 18.65 32.53 -36.30
N GLU A 343 19.30 33.42 -37.06
CA GLU A 343 19.08 33.57 -38.50
C GLU A 343 19.30 32.25 -39.25
N ASN A 344 20.40 31.55 -38.95
CA ASN A 344 20.68 30.24 -39.51
C ASN A 344 19.61 29.20 -39.12
N MET A 345 19.15 29.18 -37.86
CA MET A 345 18.05 28.31 -37.40
C MET A 345 16.76 28.60 -38.20
N LEU A 346 16.40 29.87 -38.40
CA LEU A 346 15.20 30.25 -39.16
C LEU A 346 15.31 29.85 -40.63
N LEU A 347 16.49 29.98 -41.25
CA LEU A 347 16.75 29.48 -42.61
C LEU A 347 16.61 27.96 -42.70
N LEU A 348 17.06 27.21 -41.70
CA LEU A 348 16.88 25.75 -41.64
C LEU A 348 15.42 25.36 -41.40
N LYS A 349 14.71 26.00 -40.45
CA LYS A 349 13.26 25.78 -40.22
C LYS A 349 12.45 26.02 -41.50
N ASN A 350 12.76 27.07 -42.26
CA ASN A 350 12.13 27.36 -43.56
C ASN A 350 12.42 26.28 -44.63
N ARG A 351 13.64 25.73 -44.67
CA ARG A 351 13.99 24.61 -45.57
C ARG A 351 13.27 23.32 -45.20
N ILE A 352 13.16 23.01 -43.91
CA ILE A 352 12.41 21.85 -43.40
C ILE A 352 10.93 21.98 -43.82
N LYS A 353 10.28 23.12 -43.53
CA LYS A 353 8.89 23.38 -43.91
C LYS A 353 8.63 23.21 -45.41
N PHE A 354 9.59 23.63 -46.26
CA PHE A 354 9.51 23.41 -47.71
C PHE A 354 9.66 21.93 -48.10
N LEU A 355 10.58 21.19 -47.47
CA LEU A 355 10.75 19.76 -47.70
C LEU A 355 9.54 18.94 -47.23
N GLU A 356 8.99 19.25 -46.05
CA GLU A 356 7.78 18.62 -45.50
C GLU A 356 6.59 18.83 -46.44
N ALA A 357 6.29 20.06 -46.84
CA ALA A 357 5.21 20.36 -47.79
C ALA A 357 5.45 19.76 -49.19
N SER A 358 6.70 19.47 -49.55
CA SER A 358 7.03 18.77 -50.80
C SER A 358 6.84 17.25 -50.68
N LEU A 359 7.22 16.66 -49.54
CA LEU A 359 7.04 15.25 -49.22
C LEU A 359 5.55 14.91 -49.02
N GLU A 360 4.79 15.78 -48.36
CA GLU A 360 3.33 15.63 -48.19
C GLU A 360 2.61 15.55 -49.54
N LYS A 361 2.93 16.44 -50.48
CA LYS A 361 2.38 16.41 -51.86
C LYS A 361 2.75 15.15 -52.66
N LEU A 362 3.84 14.47 -52.29
CA LEU A 362 4.26 13.21 -52.91
C LEU A 362 3.62 12.00 -52.21
N ASN A 363 3.46 12.05 -50.88
CA ASN A 363 2.84 11.00 -50.07
C ASN A 363 1.31 10.99 -50.17
N ASN A 364 0.67 12.12 -50.44
CA ASN A 364 -0.76 12.26 -50.70
C ASN A 364 -0.99 12.87 -52.10
N TYR A 365 -0.57 12.13 -53.12
CA TYR A 365 -0.58 12.64 -54.48
C TYR A 365 -2.03 12.80 -54.98
N ASN A 366 -2.38 14.02 -55.43
CA ASN A 366 -3.70 14.36 -55.97
C ASN A 366 -4.89 13.98 -55.04
N SER A 367 -4.71 14.11 -53.72
CA SER A 367 -5.71 13.79 -52.69
C SER A 367 -6.20 12.33 -52.68
N THR A 368 -5.38 11.39 -53.16
CA THR A 368 -5.72 9.96 -53.24
C THR A 368 -5.46 9.18 -51.94
N ASN A 369 -4.99 9.83 -50.88
CA ASN A 369 -4.43 9.21 -49.67
C ASN A 369 -3.33 8.16 -49.96
N SER A 370 -2.72 8.24 -51.14
CA SER A 370 -1.74 7.27 -51.63
C SER A 370 -0.49 7.99 -52.14
N GLY A 371 0.68 7.40 -51.86
CA GLY A 371 1.95 7.91 -52.33
C GLY A 371 2.09 7.79 -53.85
N LEU A 372 2.69 8.78 -54.49
CA LEU A 372 2.99 8.75 -55.92
C LEU A 372 3.87 7.55 -56.29
N ASP A 373 4.81 7.17 -55.41
CA ASP A 373 5.59 5.96 -55.51
C ASP A 373 4.71 4.70 -55.50
N THR A 374 3.77 4.57 -54.58
CA THR A 374 2.79 3.47 -54.54
C THR A 374 1.93 3.41 -55.81
N ILE A 375 1.40 4.54 -56.27
CA ILE A 375 0.57 4.61 -57.49
C ILE A 375 1.38 4.19 -58.73
N LEU A 376 2.61 4.65 -58.84
CA LEU A 376 3.50 4.27 -59.95
C LEU A 376 3.90 2.79 -59.88
N GLN A 377 4.17 2.27 -58.69
CA GLN A 377 4.46 0.85 -58.44
C GLN A 377 3.28 -0.03 -58.91
N GLN A 378 2.05 0.27 -58.45
CA GLN A 378 0.82 -0.41 -58.88
C GLN A 378 0.57 -0.29 -60.39
N THR A 379 0.89 0.86 -60.99
CA THR A 379 0.80 1.06 -62.45
C THR A 379 1.81 0.19 -63.20
N ILE A 380 3.04 0.04 -62.69
CA ILE A 380 4.07 -0.85 -63.25
C ILE A 380 3.67 -2.32 -63.11
N GLU A 381 3.06 -2.70 -61.99
CA GLU A 381 2.53 -4.06 -61.76
C GLU A 381 1.38 -4.37 -62.74
N PHE A 382 0.42 -3.46 -62.88
CA PHE A 382 -0.65 -3.54 -63.88
C PHE A 382 -0.10 -3.68 -65.31
N LEU A 383 0.90 -2.86 -65.71
CA LEU A 383 1.52 -2.98 -67.03
C LEU A 383 2.31 -4.28 -67.19
N SER A 384 2.92 -4.80 -66.12
CA SER A 384 3.64 -6.08 -66.13
C SER A 384 2.71 -7.26 -66.32
N TYR A 385 1.54 -7.22 -65.68
CA TYR A 385 0.47 -8.20 -65.86
C TYR A 385 -0.06 -8.20 -67.31
N ASN A 386 -0.30 -7.02 -67.89
CA ASN A 386 -0.75 -6.88 -69.28
C ASN A 386 0.33 -7.21 -70.33
N GLU A 387 1.62 -7.14 -69.97
CA GLU A 387 2.73 -7.56 -70.84
C GLU A 387 2.81 -9.09 -70.98
N ASN A 388 2.46 -9.84 -69.93
CA ASN A 388 2.40 -11.30 -69.93
C ASN A 388 1.12 -11.83 -69.24
N PRO A 389 -0.07 -11.75 -69.88
CA PRO A 389 -1.36 -12.10 -69.28
C PRO A 389 -1.56 -13.62 -69.01
N ASN A 390 -0.53 -14.45 -69.18
CA ASN A 390 -0.57 -15.89 -68.93
C ASN A 390 -0.20 -16.27 -67.48
N GLN A 391 -0.04 -15.30 -66.57
CA GLN A 391 0.30 -15.52 -65.16
C GLN A 391 -0.60 -14.75 -64.18
N ALA A 392 -1.91 -15.03 -64.20
CA ALA A 392 -2.69 -15.40 -63.01
C ALA A 392 -4.12 -15.79 -63.42
N MET A 393 -4.61 -16.93 -62.92
CA MET A 393 -6.04 -17.24 -62.90
C MET A 393 -6.32 -18.05 -61.63
N GLU A 394 -6.48 -17.36 -60.51
CA GLU A 394 -7.07 -17.93 -59.31
C GLU A 394 -8.22 -17.02 -58.84
N ILE A 395 -9.25 -17.66 -58.32
CA ILE A 395 -10.49 -17.08 -57.81
C ILE A 395 -10.46 -17.34 -56.31
N ASP A 396 -10.67 -16.33 -55.47
CA ASP A 396 -10.85 -16.57 -54.03
C ASP A 396 -12.23 -17.16 -53.73
N GLU A 397 -12.38 -17.77 -52.55
CA GLU A 397 -13.60 -18.48 -52.16
C GLU A 397 -14.83 -17.56 -51.96
N GLU A 398 -14.66 -16.23 -52.07
CA GLU A 398 -15.69 -15.22 -51.80
C GLU A 398 -16.29 -14.62 -53.09
N GLY A 399 -15.73 -14.95 -54.26
CA GLY A 399 -16.38 -14.76 -55.56
C GLY A 399 -16.42 -13.31 -56.07
N LEU A 400 -15.53 -12.44 -55.58
CA LEU A 400 -15.41 -11.08 -56.11
C LEU A 400 -14.58 -11.07 -57.41
N ILE A 401 -15.16 -10.53 -58.48
CA ILE A 401 -14.51 -10.47 -59.80
C ILE A 401 -13.42 -9.38 -59.79
N ILE A 402 -12.15 -9.78 -59.80
CA ILE A 402 -11.02 -8.87 -60.03
C ILE A 402 -10.94 -8.55 -61.53
N PHE A 403 -10.78 -7.26 -61.86
CA PHE A 403 -10.90 -6.71 -63.21
C PHE A 403 -10.05 -7.46 -64.26
N THR A 404 -10.70 -7.90 -65.34
CA THR A 404 -10.02 -8.27 -66.59
C THR A 404 -9.75 -7.01 -67.43
N PRO A 405 -8.48 -6.65 -67.69
CA PRO A 405 -8.17 -5.81 -68.84
C PRO A 405 -8.43 -6.62 -70.12
N GLU A 406 -8.84 -5.94 -71.19
CA GLU A 406 -9.14 -6.61 -72.46
C GLU A 406 -7.91 -7.36 -73.01
N LYS A 407 -8.12 -8.54 -73.62
CA LYS A 407 -7.10 -9.28 -74.41
C LYS A 407 -6.51 -8.48 -75.61
N VAL A 408 -6.93 -7.23 -75.79
CA VAL A 408 -6.66 -6.33 -76.92
C VAL A 408 -5.23 -5.78 -76.91
N ILE A 409 -4.53 -5.75 -75.77
CA ILE A 409 -3.22 -5.06 -75.65
C ILE A 409 -1.99 -6.00 -75.50
N ALA A 410 -2.18 -7.32 -75.56
CA ALA A 410 -1.07 -8.26 -75.55
C ALA A 410 -0.14 -8.05 -76.78
N ASN A 411 1.18 -8.13 -76.58
CA ASN A 411 2.22 -7.87 -77.58
C ASN A 411 2.29 -6.45 -78.17
N ASN A 412 1.72 -5.42 -77.54
CA ASN A 412 1.94 -4.03 -77.96
C ASN A 412 3.33 -3.52 -77.48
N PRO A 413 4.27 -3.15 -78.37
CA PRO A 413 5.59 -2.61 -77.98
C PRO A 413 5.52 -1.32 -77.15
N GLN A 414 4.39 -0.61 -77.20
CA GLN A 414 4.15 0.57 -76.37
C GLN A 414 4.01 0.22 -74.88
N ILE A 415 3.57 -1.00 -74.50
CA ILE A 415 3.53 -1.43 -73.10
C ILE A 415 4.95 -1.50 -72.54
N SER A 416 5.84 -2.30 -73.16
CA SER A 416 7.22 -2.46 -72.69
C SER A 416 7.97 -1.13 -72.64
N ARG A 417 7.73 -0.25 -73.62
CA ARG A 417 8.29 1.12 -73.63
C ARG A 417 7.74 1.98 -72.48
N SER A 418 6.42 1.95 -72.25
CA SER A 418 5.78 2.73 -71.18
C SER A 418 6.16 2.22 -69.78
N LYS A 419 6.25 0.90 -69.61
CA LYS A 419 6.74 0.23 -68.40
C LYS A 419 8.21 0.59 -68.13
N THR A 420 9.08 0.55 -69.14
CA THR A 420 10.50 0.94 -68.98
C THR A 420 10.64 2.42 -68.62
N LEU A 421 9.83 3.29 -69.23
CA LEU A 421 9.77 4.72 -68.90
C LEU A 421 9.29 4.93 -67.46
N LEU A 422 8.17 4.33 -67.06
CA LEU A 422 7.62 4.43 -65.71
C LEU A 422 8.58 3.85 -64.66
N GLN A 423 9.23 2.72 -64.92
CA GLN A 423 10.27 2.18 -64.03
C GLN A 423 11.44 3.15 -63.86
N THR A 424 11.82 3.90 -64.89
CA THR A 424 12.87 4.91 -64.82
C THR A 424 12.41 6.10 -63.97
N LEU A 425 11.24 6.66 -64.27
CA LEU A 425 10.63 7.77 -63.53
C LEU A 425 10.37 7.42 -62.05
N THR A 426 9.93 6.19 -61.77
CA THR A 426 9.69 5.70 -60.39
C THR A 426 10.99 5.63 -59.61
N ARG A 427 12.08 5.12 -60.22
CA ARG A 427 13.42 5.15 -59.57
C ARG A 427 13.88 6.58 -59.29
N GLU A 428 13.68 7.51 -60.22
CA GLU A 428 14.01 8.93 -60.03
C GLU A 428 13.20 9.56 -58.88
N ILE A 429 11.88 9.31 -58.84
CA ILE A 429 10.97 9.82 -57.80
C ILE A 429 11.31 9.23 -56.43
N VAL A 430 11.47 7.91 -56.32
CA VAL A 430 11.86 7.24 -55.06
C VAL A 430 13.23 7.71 -54.57
N THR A 431 14.20 7.90 -55.49
CA THR A 431 15.51 8.46 -55.15
C THR A 431 15.39 9.90 -54.63
N LYS A 432 14.53 10.72 -55.26
CA LYS A 432 14.28 12.10 -54.83
C LYS A 432 13.57 12.18 -53.47
N ILE A 433 12.58 11.32 -53.22
CA ILE A 433 11.91 11.19 -51.91
C ILE A 433 12.92 10.79 -50.84
N LYS A 434 13.77 9.79 -51.12
CA LYS A 434 14.83 9.37 -50.19
C LYS A 434 15.81 10.51 -49.89
N LEU A 435 16.26 11.23 -50.91
CA LEU A 435 17.14 12.39 -50.75
C LEU A 435 16.49 13.49 -49.91
N MET A 436 15.22 13.81 -50.17
CA MET A 436 14.46 14.80 -49.39
C MET A 436 14.32 14.40 -47.92
N LYS A 437 14.03 13.13 -47.62
CA LYS A 437 14.01 12.60 -46.25
C LYS A 437 15.37 12.71 -45.56
N THR A 438 16.45 12.31 -46.23
CA THR A 438 17.83 12.46 -45.71
C THR A 438 18.21 13.92 -45.48
N GLN A 439 17.81 14.85 -46.35
CA GLN A 439 18.04 16.29 -46.15
C GLN A 439 17.23 16.85 -44.97
N LEU A 440 16.01 16.36 -44.77
CA LEU A 440 15.15 16.74 -43.64
C LEU A 440 15.77 16.28 -42.31
N GLU A 441 16.21 15.02 -42.21
CA GLU A 441 16.96 14.48 -41.07
C GLU A 441 18.24 15.30 -40.79
N GLN A 442 19.00 15.63 -41.83
CA GLN A 442 20.21 16.46 -41.71
C GLN A 442 19.93 17.88 -41.20
N TYR A 443 18.87 18.53 -41.68
CA TYR A 443 18.52 19.88 -41.21
C TYR A 443 17.93 19.87 -39.80
N GLN A 444 17.19 18.81 -39.41
CA GLN A 444 16.73 18.63 -38.03
C GLN A 444 17.91 18.49 -37.08
N PHE A 445 18.86 17.59 -37.35
CA PHE A 445 20.09 17.44 -36.58
C PHE A 445 20.91 18.74 -36.51
N GLN A 446 21.02 19.48 -37.62
CA GLN A 446 21.69 20.79 -37.62
C GLN A 446 21.01 21.82 -36.72
N ILE A 447 19.67 21.80 -36.58
CA ILE A 447 18.95 22.69 -35.66
C ILE A 447 19.19 22.29 -34.20
N GLU A 448 19.19 20.99 -33.88
CA GLU A 448 19.45 20.51 -32.52
C GLU A 448 20.85 20.93 -32.03
N GLU A 449 21.85 20.85 -32.90
CA GLU A 449 23.24 21.21 -32.59
C GLU A 449 23.57 22.71 -32.74
N ILE A 450 22.69 23.55 -33.31
CA ILE A 450 23.08 24.90 -33.75
C ILE A 450 23.50 25.84 -32.61
N PHE A 451 22.94 25.65 -31.41
CA PHE A 451 23.30 26.39 -30.19
C PHE A 451 24.26 25.61 -29.27
N ASN A 452 24.73 24.43 -29.68
CA ASN A 452 25.65 23.57 -28.93
C ASN A 452 27.12 24.08 -29.00
N VAL A 453 27.33 25.36 -28.71
CA VAL A 453 28.65 26.01 -28.78
C VAL A 453 29.16 26.38 -27.38
N PRO A 454 30.46 26.22 -27.06
CA PRO A 454 30.99 26.47 -25.72
C PRO A 454 30.72 27.88 -25.18
N GLN A 455 30.68 28.89 -26.04
CA GLN A 455 30.40 30.28 -25.69
C GLN A 455 28.97 30.50 -25.16
N LEU A 456 28.06 29.56 -25.40
CA LEU A 456 26.65 29.61 -24.97
C LEU A 456 26.33 28.59 -23.85
N LYS A 457 27.34 28.22 -23.05
CA LYS A 457 27.22 27.31 -21.91
C LYS A 457 27.99 27.79 -20.66
N ASN A 458 28.03 29.10 -20.42
CA ASN A 458 28.70 29.65 -19.23
C ASN A 458 27.81 29.61 -17.99
N HIS A 459 26.49 29.61 -18.20
CA HIS A 459 25.48 29.54 -17.15
C HIS A 459 24.71 28.22 -17.26
N GLU A 460 24.61 27.50 -16.14
CA GLU A 460 23.94 26.21 -16.04
C GLU A 460 22.88 26.28 -14.94
N TYR A 461 21.63 26.04 -15.33
CA TYR A 461 20.50 25.98 -14.41
C TYR A 461 19.86 24.59 -14.46
N HIS A 462 19.65 23.98 -13.30
CA HIS A 462 19.02 22.67 -13.20
C HIS A 462 17.52 22.81 -12.98
N LEU A 463 16.73 21.93 -13.58
CA LEU A 463 15.30 21.81 -13.33
C LEU A 463 15.08 21.32 -11.89
N HIS A 464 14.66 22.25 -11.02
CA HIS A 464 14.46 22.02 -9.58
C HIS A 464 13.04 21.55 -9.28
N SER A 465 12.05 22.17 -9.90
CA SER A 465 10.64 21.84 -9.68
C SER A 465 9.81 21.99 -10.95
N ILE A 466 8.80 21.14 -11.08
CA ILE A 466 7.78 21.15 -12.11
C ILE A 466 6.42 21.21 -11.41
N LEU A 467 5.70 22.32 -11.54
CA LEU A 467 4.32 22.40 -11.10
C LEU A 467 3.42 21.84 -12.19
N ILE A 468 2.70 20.79 -11.84
CA ILE A 468 1.75 20.08 -12.70
C ILE A 468 0.34 20.58 -12.40
N HIS A 469 -0.46 20.71 -13.45
CA HIS A 469 -1.91 20.84 -13.34
C HIS A 469 -2.57 19.62 -14.01
N ASP A 470 -3.25 18.80 -13.22
CA ASP A 470 -4.08 17.69 -13.71
C ASP A 470 -5.56 18.08 -13.68
N GLY A 471 -6.16 18.25 -14.86
CA GLY A 471 -7.55 18.68 -15.01
C GLY A 471 -7.80 19.53 -16.26
N GLN A 472 -8.98 20.15 -16.31
CA GLN A 472 -9.43 21.04 -17.39
C GLN A 472 -9.15 22.51 -17.05
N ALA A 473 -9.60 23.46 -17.88
CA ALA A 473 -9.26 24.88 -17.71
C ALA A 473 -9.82 25.54 -16.43
N GLY A 474 -10.98 25.10 -15.93
CA GLY A 474 -11.65 25.66 -14.75
C GLY A 474 -11.82 24.71 -13.56
N ALA A 475 -11.20 23.52 -13.62
CA ALA A 475 -11.21 22.54 -12.53
C ALA A 475 -10.05 21.56 -12.69
N GLY A 476 -9.26 21.38 -11.64
CA GLY A 476 -8.13 20.46 -11.63
C GLY A 476 -7.23 20.63 -10.42
N HIS A 477 -6.46 19.58 -10.15
CA HIS A 477 -5.56 19.50 -9.01
C HIS A 477 -4.14 19.96 -9.40
N TYR A 478 -3.50 20.70 -8.49
CA TYR A 478 -2.13 21.16 -8.63
C TYR A 478 -1.21 20.38 -7.70
N TYR A 479 -0.10 19.88 -8.23
CA TYR A 479 0.95 19.24 -7.43
C TYR A 479 2.33 19.57 -8.01
N ALA A 480 3.38 19.39 -7.21
CA ALA A 480 4.75 19.63 -7.66
C ALA A 480 5.55 18.32 -7.75
N TYR A 481 6.32 18.14 -8.82
CA TYR A 481 7.52 17.29 -8.75
C TYR A 481 8.69 18.19 -8.34
N VAL A 482 9.44 17.81 -7.31
CA VAL A 482 10.65 18.54 -6.88
C VAL A 482 11.83 17.58 -6.81
N TYR A 483 12.98 18.01 -7.32
CA TYR A 483 14.23 17.26 -7.27
C TYR A 483 14.94 17.49 -5.93
N ASP A 484 15.16 16.41 -5.19
CA ASP A 484 15.82 16.44 -3.89
C ASP A 484 17.32 16.20 -4.04
N ALA A 485 18.09 17.25 -4.33
CA ALA A 485 19.53 17.14 -4.62
C ALA A 485 20.40 16.61 -3.45
N GLU A 486 19.88 16.49 -2.22
CA GLU A 486 20.58 15.87 -1.08
C GLU A 486 20.49 14.32 -1.14
N TYR A 487 19.38 13.80 -1.66
CA TYR A 487 19.12 12.36 -1.80
C TYR A 487 19.19 11.88 -3.27
N GLU A 488 19.35 12.83 -4.20
CA GLU A 488 19.41 12.67 -5.67
C GLU A 488 18.17 12.00 -6.31
N VAL A 489 17.00 12.13 -5.66
CA VAL A 489 15.72 11.55 -6.09
C VAL A 489 14.68 12.61 -6.47
N TRP A 490 13.73 12.25 -7.34
CA TRP A 490 12.51 13.03 -7.53
C TRP A 490 11.44 12.65 -6.51
N ARG A 491 10.69 13.65 -6.05
CA ARG A 491 9.54 13.45 -5.17
C ARG A 491 8.31 14.17 -5.72
N LYS A 492 7.15 13.51 -5.69
CA LYS A 492 5.83 14.08 -5.97
C LYS A 492 5.24 14.62 -4.67
N TYR A 493 4.97 15.91 -4.63
CA TYR A 493 4.35 16.62 -3.51
C TYR A 493 2.91 16.96 -3.88
N SER A 494 1.96 16.16 -3.38
CA SER A 494 0.53 16.28 -3.65
C SER A 494 -0.23 16.45 -2.34
N ASP A 495 -0.38 17.71 -1.92
CA ASP A 495 -0.96 18.10 -0.63
C ASP A 495 -0.36 17.31 0.55
N VAL A 496 -1.15 16.46 1.22
CA VAL A 496 -0.73 15.71 2.40
C VAL A 496 0.16 14.51 2.09
N MET A 497 0.22 14.09 0.82
CA MET A 497 0.97 12.92 0.37
C MET A 497 2.25 13.33 -0.36
N ILE A 498 3.37 12.75 0.07
CA ILE A 498 4.67 12.92 -0.59
C ILE A 498 5.24 11.54 -0.90
N THR A 499 5.45 11.26 -2.18
CA THR A 499 6.00 9.99 -2.66
C THR A 499 7.30 10.21 -3.41
N GLN A 500 8.21 9.23 -3.39
CA GLN A 500 9.34 9.19 -4.32
C GLN A 500 8.86 8.66 -5.68
N VAL A 501 9.36 9.23 -6.77
CA VAL A 501 8.97 8.88 -8.15
C VAL A 501 10.21 8.80 -9.04
N GLU A 502 10.11 8.03 -10.13
CA GLU A 502 11.20 7.87 -11.08
C GLU A 502 11.31 9.06 -12.05
N GLU A 503 12.53 9.44 -12.45
CA GLU A 503 12.76 10.57 -13.36
C GLU A 503 12.05 10.38 -14.70
N SER A 504 11.99 9.15 -15.21
CA SER A 504 11.26 8.83 -16.44
C SER A 504 9.75 9.09 -16.31
N GLU A 505 9.16 8.86 -15.14
CA GLU A 505 7.75 9.13 -14.88
C GLU A 505 7.50 10.64 -14.83
N VAL A 506 8.31 11.36 -14.05
CA VAL A 506 8.27 12.83 -13.90
C VAL A 506 8.30 13.50 -15.27
N MET A 507 9.32 13.19 -16.08
CA MET A 507 9.50 13.80 -17.39
C MET A 507 8.36 13.41 -18.34
N THR A 508 7.90 12.16 -18.36
CA THR A 508 6.78 11.72 -19.23
C THR A 508 5.48 12.45 -18.89
N ASN A 509 5.12 12.50 -17.61
CA ASN A 509 3.88 13.14 -17.13
C ASN A 509 3.90 14.66 -17.37
N ALA A 510 5.06 15.30 -17.22
CA ALA A 510 5.20 16.75 -17.33
C ALA A 510 5.11 17.28 -18.77
N LEU A 511 5.46 16.50 -19.80
CA LEU A 511 5.35 16.91 -21.21
C LEU A 511 3.91 17.29 -21.61
N GLY A 512 2.92 16.58 -21.08
CA GLY A 512 1.54 16.60 -21.59
C GLY A 512 1.33 15.60 -22.74
N GLY A 513 0.22 15.71 -23.46
CA GLY A 513 -0.19 14.78 -24.52
C GLY A 513 -0.93 13.53 -24.04
N ASN A 514 -0.70 13.11 -22.80
CA ASN A 514 -1.30 11.90 -22.20
C ASN A 514 -2.32 12.31 -21.12
N GLY A 515 -3.60 12.41 -21.51
CA GLY A 515 -4.67 12.79 -20.58
C GLY A 515 -4.67 14.28 -20.19
N TYR A 516 -5.10 14.57 -18.96
CA TYR A 516 -5.26 15.95 -18.45
C TYR A 516 -4.01 16.51 -17.75
N ILE A 517 -3.05 15.63 -17.41
CA ILE A 517 -1.79 15.93 -16.74
C ILE A 517 -0.88 16.73 -17.68
N SER A 518 -0.32 17.84 -17.19
CA SER A 518 0.68 18.62 -17.92
C SER A 518 1.42 19.62 -17.02
N ALA A 519 2.69 19.91 -17.33
CA ALA A 519 3.43 20.98 -16.68
C ALA A 519 2.79 22.35 -16.99
N TYR A 520 2.60 23.13 -15.93
CA TYR A 520 2.08 24.50 -15.96
C TYR A 520 3.18 25.53 -15.65
N CYS A 521 4.06 25.24 -14.68
CA CYS A 521 5.22 26.08 -14.38
C CYS A 521 6.49 25.23 -14.23
N LEU A 522 7.61 25.70 -14.80
CA LEU A 522 8.93 25.11 -14.66
C LEU A 522 9.82 26.03 -13.84
N MET A 523 10.50 25.49 -12.83
CA MET A 523 11.42 26.21 -11.96
C MET A 523 12.83 25.68 -12.16
N TYR A 524 13.67 26.48 -12.79
CA TYR A 524 15.09 26.23 -12.96
C TYR A 524 15.90 27.06 -11.97
N ILE A 525 16.95 26.50 -11.39
CA ILE A 525 17.78 27.19 -10.39
C ILE A 525 19.27 27.01 -10.68
N GLU A 526 20.06 28.03 -10.35
CA GLU A 526 21.52 27.97 -10.43
C GLU A 526 22.07 26.90 -9.45
N ASN A 527 22.99 26.04 -9.90
CA ASN A 527 23.49 24.91 -9.11
C ASN A 527 24.09 25.32 -7.74
N SER A 528 24.74 26.49 -7.71
CA SER A 528 25.36 27.10 -6.52
C SER A 528 24.38 27.36 -5.37
N LEU A 529 23.08 27.48 -5.67
CA LEU A 529 22.02 27.74 -4.69
C LEU A 529 21.49 26.45 -4.05
N ILE A 530 21.61 25.29 -4.71
CA ILE A 530 21.18 24.00 -4.17
C ILE A 530 22.32 23.26 -3.48
N ARG A 531 23.48 23.12 -4.14
CA ARG A 531 24.59 22.27 -3.67
C ARG A 531 25.63 23.10 -2.91
N ARG A 532 25.79 22.82 -1.62
CA ARG A 532 26.87 23.40 -0.77
C ARG A 532 27.85 22.33 -0.32
N GLU A 533 28.97 22.20 -1.02
CA GLU A 533 29.98 21.16 -0.77
C GLU A 533 30.64 21.21 0.63
N ALA A 534 30.50 22.32 1.37
CA ALA A 534 31.31 22.62 2.55
C ALA A 534 30.58 22.59 3.92
N GLN A 535 29.27 22.34 3.98
CA GLN A 535 28.45 22.61 5.20
C GLN A 535 27.75 21.41 5.83
N GLY A 536 28.03 20.17 5.39
CA GLY A 536 27.31 18.98 5.84
C GLY A 536 25.89 18.89 5.25
N ARG A 537 25.02 18.07 5.84
CA ARG A 537 23.64 17.91 5.33
C ARG A 537 22.82 19.17 5.55
N ILE A 538 22.10 19.59 4.52
CA ILE A 538 21.24 20.78 4.59
C ILE A 538 19.95 20.46 5.36
N LYS A 539 19.38 19.28 5.11
CA LYS A 539 18.10 18.84 5.67
C LYS A 539 18.08 17.32 5.87
N ASP A 540 17.54 16.84 6.97
CA ASP A 540 17.33 15.40 7.21
C ASP A 540 15.85 15.13 7.55
N PHE A 541 15.22 14.26 6.77
CA PHE A 541 13.80 13.92 6.95
C PHE A 541 13.57 12.73 7.88
N ARG A 542 14.63 12.18 8.51
CA ARG A 542 14.53 11.10 9.48
C ARG A 542 14.04 11.63 10.83
N ILE A 543 13.00 11.00 11.35
CA ILE A 543 12.38 11.24 12.64
C ILE A 543 13.30 10.73 13.76
N LYS A 544 13.96 9.57 13.52
CA LYS A 544 14.92 8.98 14.46
C LYS A 544 16.31 9.54 14.22
N GLN A 545 16.69 10.51 15.03
CA GLN A 545 18.09 10.92 15.18
C GLN A 545 18.78 9.98 16.18
N PHE A 546 19.99 9.55 15.84
CA PHE A 546 20.87 8.81 16.75
C PHE A 546 21.72 9.82 17.51
N ASP A 547 21.92 9.59 18.81
CA ASP A 547 22.56 10.57 19.73
C ASP A 547 23.95 11.06 19.28
N ASP A 548 24.65 10.29 18.44
CA ASP A 548 25.98 10.60 17.91
C ASP A 548 25.99 11.40 16.58
N GLN A 549 24.83 11.74 15.99
CA GLN A 549 24.77 12.48 14.71
C GLN A 549 24.50 13.98 14.91
N PRO A 550 25.28 14.89 14.28
CA PRO A 550 25.01 16.32 14.33
C PRO A 550 23.69 16.64 13.59
N PHE A 551 22.94 17.59 14.14
CA PHE A 551 21.77 18.17 13.48
C PHE A 551 22.12 18.73 12.10
N ASP A 552 21.20 18.57 11.13
CA ASP A 552 21.28 19.23 9.84
C ASP A 552 21.20 20.77 9.94
N LEU A 553 21.53 21.47 8.85
CA LEU A 553 21.54 22.93 8.82
C LEU A 553 20.19 23.53 9.24
N TYR A 554 19.08 23.03 8.70
CA TYR A 554 17.73 23.52 9.01
C TYR A 554 17.40 23.39 10.51
N GLN A 555 17.69 22.24 11.13
CA GLN A 555 17.54 22.01 12.57
C GLN A 555 18.38 22.96 13.42
N ASN A 556 19.56 23.38 12.96
CA ASN A 556 20.41 24.33 13.67
C ASN A 556 19.89 25.78 13.63
N LEU A 557 19.12 26.15 12.60
CA LEU A 557 18.55 27.50 12.42
C LEU A 557 17.27 27.74 13.25
N LEU A 558 16.60 26.68 13.71
CA LEU A 558 15.38 26.78 14.48
C LEU A 558 15.62 27.31 15.91
N SER A 559 14.81 28.29 16.32
CA SER A 559 14.86 28.85 17.68
C SER A 559 14.42 27.82 18.73
N ALA A 560 14.89 27.99 19.97
CA ALA A 560 14.47 27.16 21.10
C ALA A 560 12.98 27.35 21.48
N GLU A 561 12.29 28.34 20.92
CA GLU A 561 10.85 28.51 21.02
C GLU A 561 10.13 27.61 20.01
N LEU A 562 10.47 27.74 18.72
CA LEU A 562 9.91 26.92 17.64
C LEU A 562 10.17 25.42 17.84
N LYS A 563 11.36 25.04 18.35
CA LYS A 563 11.64 23.64 18.69
C LYS A 563 10.65 23.10 19.73
N ARG A 564 10.38 23.85 20.80
CA ARG A 564 9.42 23.44 21.84
C ARG A 564 7.98 23.41 21.32
N GLU A 565 7.58 24.39 20.52
CA GLU A 565 6.25 24.44 19.88
C GLU A 565 5.97 23.16 19.06
N VAL A 566 6.93 22.72 18.23
CA VAL A 566 6.80 21.49 17.45
C VAL A 566 6.93 20.23 18.32
N ASP A 567 7.80 20.22 19.33
CA ASP A 567 7.98 19.06 20.22
C ASP A 567 6.72 18.80 21.09
N GLU A 568 6.01 19.85 21.50
CA GLU A 568 4.70 19.76 22.18
C GLU A 568 3.60 19.25 21.24
N GLU A 569 3.54 19.70 19.98
CA GLU A 569 2.62 19.14 18.97
C GLU A 569 2.93 17.67 18.66
N ASN A 570 4.22 17.31 18.56
CA ASN A 570 4.67 15.94 18.31
C ASN A 570 4.22 14.98 19.42
N LYS A 571 4.33 15.42 20.69
CA LYS A 571 3.81 14.66 21.82
C LYS A 571 2.30 14.47 21.72
N LYS A 572 1.55 15.56 21.51
CA LYS A 572 0.08 15.52 21.38
C LYS A 572 -0.38 14.62 20.23
N THR A 573 0.29 14.68 19.09
CA THR A 573 0.03 13.84 17.91
C THR A 573 0.20 12.36 18.24
N TYR A 574 1.27 12.00 18.97
CA TYR A 574 1.51 10.63 19.39
C TYR A 574 0.45 10.14 20.37
N GLU A 575 0.06 10.97 21.33
CA GLU A 575 -1.03 10.70 22.29
C GLU A 575 -2.37 10.48 21.56
N GLU A 576 -2.74 11.35 20.60
CA GLU A 576 -3.95 11.21 19.77
C GLU A 576 -3.95 9.94 18.91
N ALA A 577 -2.83 9.63 18.25
CA ALA A 577 -2.71 8.44 17.40
C ALA A 577 -2.76 7.14 18.21
N MET A 578 -2.11 7.12 19.37
CA MET A 578 -2.17 5.99 20.31
C MET A 578 -3.57 5.82 20.90
N GLU A 579 -4.22 6.91 21.33
CA GLU A 579 -5.61 6.89 21.80
C GLU A 579 -6.57 6.35 20.74
N TYR A 580 -6.45 6.80 19.49
CA TYR A 580 -7.27 6.31 18.39
C TYR A 580 -7.08 4.80 18.17
N LYS A 581 -5.82 4.33 18.15
CA LYS A 581 -5.50 2.90 18.01
C LYS A 581 -6.13 2.08 19.14
N ILE A 582 -5.96 2.52 20.40
CA ILE A 582 -6.55 1.87 21.58
C ILE A 582 -8.08 1.82 21.46
N ASN A 583 -8.73 2.93 21.09
CA ASN A 583 -10.19 2.98 20.96
C ASN A 583 -10.69 2.02 19.87
N LYS A 584 -9.98 1.93 18.73
CA LYS A 584 -10.29 1.02 17.62
C LYS A 584 -10.11 -0.46 18.01
N THR A 585 -9.00 -0.80 18.68
CA THR A 585 -8.77 -2.13 19.27
C THR A 585 -9.89 -2.49 20.26
N ILE A 586 -10.27 -1.59 21.16
CA ILE A 586 -11.35 -1.82 22.14
C ILE A 586 -12.71 -1.98 21.46
N GLN A 587 -13.01 -1.20 20.43
CA GLN A 587 -14.25 -1.35 19.66
C GLN A 587 -14.29 -2.74 18.99
N HIS A 588 -13.20 -3.18 18.37
CA HIS A 588 -13.12 -4.52 17.79
C HIS A 588 -13.34 -5.62 18.85
N ILE A 589 -12.69 -5.53 20.01
CA ILE A 589 -12.90 -6.45 21.14
C ILE A 589 -14.37 -6.43 21.62
N GLN A 590 -15.03 -5.26 21.66
CA GLN A 590 -16.45 -5.12 22.01
C GLN A 590 -17.39 -5.80 21.01
N ASP A 591 -17.13 -5.62 19.70
CA ASP A 591 -17.94 -6.20 18.62
C ASP A 591 -17.77 -7.73 18.57
N VAL A 592 -16.53 -8.23 18.69
CA VAL A 592 -16.21 -9.66 18.76
C VAL A 592 -16.80 -10.30 20.01
N TYR A 593 -16.66 -9.66 21.19
CA TYR A 593 -17.26 -10.14 22.44
C TYR A 593 -18.79 -10.21 22.35
N SER A 594 -19.43 -9.16 21.83
CA SER A 594 -20.90 -9.09 21.74
C SER A 594 -21.46 -10.17 20.81
N THR A 595 -20.76 -10.43 19.70
CA THR A 595 -21.06 -11.54 18.78
C THR A 595 -20.91 -12.89 19.47
N ARG A 596 -19.77 -13.15 20.13
CA ARG A 596 -19.50 -14.42 20.84
C ARG A 596 -20.44 -14.67 22.01
N PHE A 597 -20.77 -13.63 22.78
CA PHE A 597 -21.74 -13.73 23.88
C PHE A 597 -23.14 -14.09 23.33
N THR A 598 -23.57 -13.44 22.24
CA THR A 598 -24.85 -13.73 21.59
C THR A 598 -24.90 -15.17 21.05
N GLN A 599 -23.82 -15.64 20.41
CA GLN A 599 -23.68 -17.02 19.96
C GLN A 599 -23.73 -18.01 21.15
N THR A 600 -23.00 -17.75 22.23
CA THR A 600 -22.97 -18.57 23.46
C THR A 600 -24.36 -18.68 24.10
N VAL A 601 -25.10 -17.56 24.18
CA VAL A 601 -26.49 -17.53 24.68
C VAL A 601 -27.44 -18.27 23.73
N GLY A 602 -27.27 -18.13 22.41
CA GLY A 602 -28.02 -18.89 21.40
C GLY A 602 -27.82 -20.40 21.53
N MET A 603 -26.57 -20.86 21.63
CA MET A 603 -26.21 -22.26 21.87
C MET A 603 -26.84 -22.78 23.16
N PHE A 604 -26.70 -22.04 24.27
CA PHE A 604 -27.31 -22.38 25.56
C PHE A 604 -28.84 -22.50 25.48
N ASN A 605 -29.52 -21.56 24.81
CA ASN A 605 -30.98 -21.55 24.71
C ASN A 605 -31.52 -22.67 23.82
N ASN A 606 -30.90 -22.92 22.66
CA ASN A 606 -31.27 -24.03 21.77
C ASN A 606 -31.16 -25.36 22.51
N TYR A 607 -30.03 -25.55 23.19
CA TYR A 607 -29.75 -26.73 23.98
C TYR A 607 -30.70 -26.90 25.19
N LYS A 608 -31.03 -25.80 25.90
CA LYS A 608 -32.04 -25.78 26.98
C LYS A 608 -33.45 -26.17 26.49
N ASN A 609 -33.77 -25.93 25.22
CA ASN A 609 -35.04 -26.35 24.63
C ASN A 609 -35.02 -27.83 24.23
N GLU A 610 -33.92 -28.35 23.67
CA GLU A 610 -33.73 -29.77 23.36
C GLU A 610 -33.80 -30.66 24.63
N LEU A 611 -33.34 -30.14 25.76
CA LEU A 611 -33.42 -30.78 27.07
C LEU A 611 -34.83 -31.11 27.55
N LYS A 612 -35.84 -30.29 27.21
CA LYS A 612 -37.23 -30.52 27.66
C LYS A 612 -37.85 -31.81 27.11
N ASN A 613 -37.25 -32.40 26.07
CA ASN A 613 -37.85 -33.48 25.30
C ASN A 613 -37.15 -34.84 25.44
N LYS A 614 -36.00 -34.93 26.14
CA LYS A 614 -35.29 -36.21 26.39
C LYS A 614 -34.41 -36.14 27.65
N PRO A 615 -34.22 -37.27 28.36
CA PRO A 615 -33.00 -37.54 29.12
C PRO A 615 -31.75 -37.65 28.21
N GLU A 616 -30.53 -37.97 28.63
CA GLU A 616 -29.89 -37.96 29.97
C GLU A 616 -28.37 -37.68 29.77
N ASP A 617 -27.57 -37.80 30.82
CA ASP A 617 -26.11 -38.00 30.91
C ASP A 617 -25.14 -37.17 30.06
N ILE A 618 -25.01 -37.36 28.74
CA ILE A 618 -23.93 -36.81 27.88
C ILE A 618 -23.88 -35.26 27.84
N LYS A 619 -24.91 -34.65 28.43
CA LYS A 619 -25.62 -33.58 27.79
C LYS A 619 -24.96 -32.21 28.00
N TYR A 620 -24.28 -31.98 29.12
CA TYR A 620 -23.75 -30.67 29.52
C TYR A 620 -22.22 -30.57 29.54
N GLU A 621 -21.54 -31.71 29.47
CA GLU A 621 -20.11 -31.83 29.79
C GLU A 621 -19.20 -31.46 28.60
N LEU A 622 -19.77 -31.41 27.38
CA LEU A 622 -19.01 -31.38 26.12
C LEU A 622 -19.48 -30.30 25.12
N ILE A 623 -20.45 -29.46 25.46
CA ILE A 623 -21.05 -28.54 24.47
C ILE A 623 -20.07 -27.46 24.04
N ASN A 624 -19.44 -26.79 25.01
CA ASN A 624 -18.48 -25.69 24.87
C ASN A 624 -18.13 -25.18 26.28
N PHE A 625 -16.91 -24.70 26.54
CA PHE A 625 -16.53 -24.28 27.90
C PHE A 625 -17.29 -23.04 28.42
N ALA A 626 -17.53 -22.01 27.60
CA ALA A 626 -18.33 -20.86 28.00
C ALA A 626 -19.80 -21.25 28.28
N VAL A 627 -20.37 -22.14 27.46
CA VAL A 627 -21.72 -22.69 27.68
C VAL A 627 -21.76 -23.58 28.94
N HIS A 628 -20.72 -24.38 29.19
CA HIS A 628 -20.56 -25.22 30.38
C HIS A 628 -20.55 -24.38 31.67
N LEU A 629 -19.73 -23.31 31.71
CA LEU A 629 -19.74 -22.34 32.82
C LEU A 629 -21.15 -21.75 33.02
N LYS A 630 -21.85 -21.36 31.95
CA LYS A 630 -23.22 -20.83 32.05
C LYS A 630 -24.23 -21.86 32.57
N ILE A 631 -24.10 -23.13 32.19
CA ILE A 631 -24.92 -24.25 32.71
C ILE A 631 -24.68 -24.44 34.22
N LYS A 632 -23.41 -24.43 34.66
CA LYS A 632 -22.99 -24.60 36.06
C LYS A 632 -23.36 -23.41 36.96
N GLY A 633 -24.09 -22.41 36.45
CA GLY A 633 -24.46 -21.19 37.15
C GLY A 633 -23.33 -20.15 37.25
N GLN A 634 -22.17 -20.41 36.64
CA GLN A 634 -20.98 -19.57 36.71
C GLN A 634 -21.03 -18.44 35.66
N GLU A 635 -22.08 -17.60 35.71
CA GLU A 635 -22.31 -16.57 34.70
C GLU A 635 -21.20 -15.51 34.67
N PHE A 636 -20.65 -15.12 35.82
CA PHE A 636 -19.52 -14.20 35.87
C PHE A 636 -18.27 -14.78 35.19
N LEU A 637 -17.90 -16.02 35.51
CA LEU A 637 -16.76 -16.71 34.88
C LEU A 637 -16.97 -16.88 33.37
N CYS A 638 -18.19 -17.19 32.93
CA CYS A 638 -18.55 -17.23 31.51
C CYS A 638 -18.25 -15.89 30.82
N LYS A 639 -18.76 -14.78 31.37
CA LYS A 639 -18.55 -13.41 30.85
C LYS A 639 -17.08 -13.00 30.88
N TRP A 640 -16.34 -13.35 31.93
CA TRP A 640 -14.91 -13.06 32.06
C TRP A 640 -14.08 -13.84 31.04
N TYR A 641 -14.29 -15.15 30.93
CA TYR A 641 -13.58 -16.04 30.02
C TYR A 641 -13.82 -15.67 28.54
N LEU A 642 -15.04 -15.27 28.20
CA LEU A 642 -15.37 -14.75 26.87
C LEU A 642 -14.50 -13.55 26.49
N LEU A 643 -14.26 -12.63 27.44
CA LEU A 643 -13.41 -11.46 27.24
C LEU A 643 -11.91 -11.83 27.20
N ASP A 644 -11.45 -12.74 28.07
CA ASP A 644 -10.06 -13.24 28.07
C ASP A 644 -9.69 -13.88 26.71
N SER A 645 -10.61 -14.68 26.14
CA SER A 645 -10.45 -15.25 24.79
C SER A 645 -10.31 -14.16 23.72
N CYS A 646 -11.21 -13.17 23.71
CA CYS A 646 -11.16 -12.07 22.73
C CYS A 646 -9.83 -11.29 22.78
N LEU A 647 -9.28 -11.07 23.98
CA LEU A 647 -8.02 -10.34 24.17
C LEU A 647 -6.78 -11.13 23.74
N ARG A 648 -6.79 -12.46 23.94
CA ARG A 648 -5.70 -13.34 23.50
C ARG A 648 -5.68 -13.51 21.98
N GLU A 649 -6.83 -13.43 21.33
CA GLU A 649 -6.99 -13.60 19.89
C GLU A 649 -6.85 -12.27 19.11
N GLU A 650 -7.01 -11.12 19.77
CA GLU A 650 -6.75 -9.80 19.20
C GLU A 650 -5.26 -9.62 18.91
N GLU A 651 -4.88 -9.60 17.62
CA GLU A 651 -3.49 -9.52 17.16
C GLU A 651 -2.72 -8.33 17.76
N SER A 652 -3.39 -7.18 17.93
CA SER A 652 -2.75 -5.99 18.50
C SER A 652 -2.51 -6.05 20.02
N VAL A 653 -3.03 -7.09 20.69
CA VAL A 653 -2.96 -7.30 22.14
C VAL A 653 -2.18 -8.58 22.48
N ASN A 654 -2.62 -9.74 21.96
CA ASN A 654 -2.04 -11.07 22.15
C ASN A 654 -1.71 -11.40 23.62
N LYS A 655 -2.64 -11.08 24.52
CA LYS A 655 -2.51 -11.19 25.99
C LYS A 655 -3.87 -11.45 26.62
N GLY A 656 -3.91 -12.18 27.74
CA GLY A 656 -5.13 -12.28 28.54
C GLY A 656 -5.29 -11.15 29.53
N ILE A 657 -6.46 -11.09 30.16
CA ILE A 657 -6.82 -10.10 31.19
C ILE A 657 -5.81 -10.13 32.35
N SER A 658 -5.33 -11.32 32.73
CA SER A 658 -4.34 -11.51 33.81
C SER A 658 -2.92 -11.06 33.45
N ASP A 659 -2.64 -10.82 32.17
CA ASP A 659 -1.29 -10.55 31.65
C ASP A 659 -1.05 -9.03 31.45
N PHE A 660 -2.05 -8.20 31.81
CA PHE A 660 -1.98 -6.73 31.75
C PHE A 660 -1.45 -6.11 33.05
N ASP A 661 -0.70 -5.01 32.89
CA ASP A 661 -0.50 -4.05 33.99
C ASP A 661 -1.81 -3.27 34.21
N LYS A 662 -2.14 -2.95 35.46
CA LYS A 662 -3.28 -2.08 35.79
C LYS A 662 -3.09 -0.65 35.26
N ALA A 663 -1.85 -0.25 34.97
CA ALA A 663 -1.51 0.99 34.31
C ALA A 663 -1.72 0.97 32.77
N ASP A 664 -2.00 -0.19 32.17
CA ASP A 664 -2.16 -0.31 30.71
C ASP A 664 -3.42 0.45 30.22
N PRO A 665 -3.31 1.33 29.21
CA PRO A 665 -4.44 2.08 28.67
C PRO A 665 -5.58 1.21 28.14
N ILE A 666 -5.29 0.03 27.59
CA ILE A 666 -6.30 -0.92 27.10
C ILE A 666 -7.05 -1.48 28.32
N TYR A 667 -6.33 -1.93 29.36
CA TYR A 667 -6.94 -2.44 30.60
C TYR A 667 -7.83 -1.38 31.28
N MET A 668 -7.35 -0.14 31.42
CA MET A 668 -8.13 0.95 32.03
C MET A 668 -9.41 1.29 31.24
N LYS A 669 -9.32 1.37 29.90
CA LYS A 669 -10.49 1.68 29.06
C LYS A 669 -11.45 0.51 28.96
N LEU A 670 -10.99 -0.74 28.98
CA LEU A 670 -11.88 -1.90 29.15
C LEU A 670 -12.62 -1.82 30.50
N GLY A 671 -11.91 -1.56 31.60
CA GLY A 671 -12.54 -1.46 32.93
C GLY A 671 -13.59 -0.36 33.06
N SER A 672 -13.46 0.74 32.32
CA SER A 672 -14.32 1.93 32.41
C SER A 672 -15.39 2.07 31.32
N GLN A 673 -15.11 1.64 30.08
CA GLN A 673 -15.99 1.84 28.92
C GLN A 673 -16.72 0.56 28.50
N PHE A 674 -16.13 -0.62 28.69
CA PHE A 674 -16.64 -1.88 28.14
C PHE A 674 -18.06 -2.20 28.61
N LYS A 675 -18.36 -1.94 29.89
CA LYS A 675 -19.71 -2.12 30.48
C LYS A 675 -20.76 -1.14 29.96
N ASN A 676 -20.35 0.02 29.45
CA ASN A 676 -21.28 1.04 28.93
C ASN A 676 -21.80 0.67 27.54
N VAL A 677 -20.95 0.01 26.73
CA VAL A 677 -21.29 -0.48 25.38
C VAL A 677 -21.88 -1.89 25.48
N CYS A 678 -21.13 -2.83 26.08
CA CYS A 678 -21.52 -4.22 26.25
C CYS A 678 -22.19 -4.40 27.63
N LYS A 679 -23.52 -4.27 27.71
CA LYS A 679 -24.27 -4.47 28.98
C LYS A 679 -24.02 -5.84 29.63
N GLU A 680 -23.72 -6.84 28.81
CA GLU A 680 -23.43 -8.23 29.20
C GLU A 680 -21.93 -8.47 29.53
N ALA A 681 -21.14 -7.41 29.67
CA ALA A 681 -19.76 -7.46 30.15
C ALA A 681 -19.64 -8.05 31.57
N PRO A 682 -18.49 -8.67 31.92
CA PRO A 682 -18.15 -8.93 33.31
C PRO A 682 -18.11 -7.61 34.10
N HIS A 683 -18.58 -7.62 35.35
CA HIS A 683 -18.68 -6.39 36.17
C HIS A 683 -17.35 -5.94 36.79
N THR A 684 -16.33 -6.80 36.76
CA THR A 684 -14.96 -6.56 37.14
C THR A 684 -14.06 -7.39 36.22
N LEU A 685 -12.85 -6.92 35.94
CA LEU A 685 -11.83 -7.67 35.20
C LEU A 685 -10.99 -8.57 36.13
N GLU A 686 -11.08 -8.39 37.44
CA GLU A 686 -10.33 -9.15 38.44
C GLU A 686 -11.13 -10.36 38.94
N LEU A 687 -10.50 -11.54 38.95
CA LEU A 687 -11.03 -12.76 39.57
C LEU A 687 -10.57 -12.84 41.04
N SER A 688 -11.45 -13.23 41.96
CA SER A 688 -11.03 -13.58 43.32
C SER A 688 -10.31 -14.93 43.36
N ALA A 689 -9.59 -15.22 44.44
CA ALA A 689 -8.97 -16.54 44.63
C ALA A 689 -10.01 -17.70 44.57
N THR A 690 -11.25 -17.45 45.01
CA THR A 690 -12.35 -18.40 44.90
C THR A 690 -12.80 -18.60 43.45
N ASP A 691 -12.87 -17.51 42.67
CA ASP A 691 -13.22 -17.55 41.26
C ASP A 691 -12.16 -18.29 40.42
N ILE A 692 -10.87 -18.04 40.69
CA ILE A 692 -9.75 -18.76 40.06
C ILE A 692 -9.82 -20.26 40.37
N ASN A 693 -10.00 -20.63 41.63
CA ASN A 693 -10.12 -22.04 42.03
C ASN A 693 -11.35 -22.71 41.39
N THR A 694 -12.46 -21.98 41.24
CA THR A 694 -13.67 -22.47 40.58
C THR A 694 -13.45 -22.63 39.07
N LEU A 695 -12.87 -21.63 38.40
CA LEU A 695 -12.54 -21.68 36.98
C LEU A 695 -11.61 -22.85 36.65
N MET A 696 -10.54 -23.03 37.43
CA MET A 696 -9.61 -24.15 37.27
C MET A 696 -10.28 -25.51 37.53
N LYS A 697 -11.19 -25.60 38.51
CA LYS A 697 -11.97 -26.82 38.77
C LYS A 697 -12.85 -27.19 37.58
N GLU A 698 -13.68 -26.27 37.11
CA GLU A 698 -14.61 -26.53 35.99
C GLU A 698 -13.83 -26.76 34.68
N LEU A 699 -12.69 -26.08 34.45
CA LEU A 699 -11.81 -26.32 33.30
C LEU A 699 -11.22 -27.73 33.32
N ASN A 700 -10.73 -28.19 34.46
CA ASN A 700 -10.21 -29.55 34.62
C ASN A 700 -11.32 -30.60 34.41
N GLU A 701 -12.53 -30.36 34.91
CA GLU A 701 -13.69 -31.23 34.69
C GLU A 701 -14.07 -31.30 33.20
N PHE A 702 -14.18 -30.15 32.52
CA PHE A 702 -14.46 -30.06 31.09
C PHE A 702 -13.40 -30.78 30.24
N ASN A 703 -12.10 -30.52 30.50
CA ASN A 703 -11.00 -31.15 29.76
C ASN A 703 -10.92 -32.67 30.00
N ALA A 704 -11.21 -33.14 31.23
CA ALA A 704 -11.28 -34.58 31.52
C ALA A 704 -12.43 -35.28 30.78
N ASN A 705 -13.59 -34.62 30.69
CA ASN A 705 -14.73 -35.12 29.94
C ASN A 705 -14.46 -35.11 28.42
N TYR A 706 -13.90 -34.02 27.90
CA TYR A 706 -13.53 -33.89 26.48
C TYR A 706 -12.55 -34.98 26.03
N ARG A 707 -11.48 -35.21 26.80
CA ARG A 707 -10.52 -36.29 26.59
C ARG A 707 -11.18 -37.66 26.63
N SER A 708 -12.01 -37.92 27.64
CA SER A 708 -12.70 -39.22 27.80
C SER A 708 -13.67 -39.52 26.66
N ALA A 709 -14.45 -38.53 26.22
CA ALA A 709 -15.34 -38.65 25.07
C ALA A 709 -14.57 -38.88 23.75
N SER A 710 -13.50 -38.11 23.52
CA SER A 710 -12.65 -38.24 22.34
C SER A 710 -11.99 -39.62 22.26
N VAL A 711 -11.44 -40.14 23.37
CA VAL A 711 -10.89 -41.51 23.42
C VAL A 711 -11.99 -42.55 23.19
N SER A 712 -13.16 -42.40 23.81
CA SER A 712 -14.29 -43.32 23.66
C SER A 712 -14.76 -43.47 22.22
N LEU A 713 -14.82 -42.37 21.45
CA LEU A 713 -15.17 -42.41 20.02
C LEU A 713 -14.27 -43.35 19.21
N TYR A 714 -12.96 -43.27 19.42
CA TYR A 714 -12.00 -44.15 18.73
C TYR A 714 -12.06 -45.59 19.25
N LEU A 715 -12.26 -45.80 20.56
CA LEU A 715 -12.48 -47.14 21.11
C LEU A 715 -13.73 -47.81 20.50
N TYR A 716 -14.80 -47.03 20.24
CA TYR A 716 -15.99 -47.53 19.54
C TYR A 716 -15.74 -47.88 18.08
N ASP A 717 -15.09 -47.00 17.31
CA ASP A 717 -14.76 -47.30 15.92
C ASP A 717 -13.91 -48.57 15.83
N PHE A 718 -12.90 -48.70 16.69
CA PHE A 718 -12.04 -49.88 16.71
C PHE A 718 -12.79 -51.15 17.09
N LEU A 719 -13.70 -51.12 18.07
CA LEU A 719 -14.48 -52.31 18.43
C LEU A 719 -15.49 -52.70 17.34
N LEU A 720 -16.19 -51.74 16.74
CA LEU A 720 -17.14 -52.02 15.66
C LEU A 720 -16.45 -52.67 14.44
N ASN A 721 -15.21 -52.27 14.14
CA ASN A 721 -14.36 -52.76 13.05
C ASN A 721 -13.42 -53.92 13.43
N ASP A 722 -13.63 -54.63 14.55
CA ASP A 722 -12.80 -55.75 15.04
C ASP A 722 -11.29 -55.43 15.27
N LYS A 723 -10.91 -54.15 15.36
CA LYS A 723 -9.52 -53.70 15.58
C LYS A 723 -9.08 -53.80 17.05
N ILE A 724 -9.27 -54.98 17.65
CA ILE A 724 -9.09 -55.19 19.10
C ILE A 724 -7.67 -54.86 19.60
N ILE A 725 -6.63 -55.09 18.79
CA ILE A 725 -5.25 -54.77 19.17
C ILE A 725 -5.07 -53.25 19.33
N SER A 726 -5.66 -52.45 18.45
CA SER A 726 -5.63 -50.97 18.52
C SER A 726 -6.33 -50.42 19.76
N ILE A 727 -7.35 -51.11 20.29
CA ILE A 727 -8.05 -50.75 21.54
C ILE A 727 -7.06 -50.74 22.72
N TYR A 728 -6.21 -51.77 22.85
CA TYR A 728 -5.21 -51.86 23.92
C TYR A 728 -4.11 -50.81 23.79
N HIS A 729 -3.60 -50.56 22.57
CA HIS A 729 -2.62 -49.49 22.37
C HIS A 729 -3.19 -48.11 22.74
N LEU A 730 -4.45 -47.85 22.38
CA LEU A 730 -5.16 -46.62 22.74
C LEU A 730 -5.40 -46.54 24.27
N VAL A 731 -5.85 -47.62 24.89
CA VAL A 731 -6.08 -47.72 26.34
C VAL A 731 -4.81 -47.43 27.14
N ASN A 732 -3.68 -48.06 26.76
CA ASN A 732 -2.40 -47.86 27.42
C ASN A 732 -1.80 -46.47 27.17
N ALA A 733 -1.99 -45.90 25.97
CA ALA A 733 -1.49 -44.57 25.64
C ALA A 733 -2.13 -43.45 26.49
N PHE A 734 -3.42 -43.60 26.84
CA PHE A 734 -4.18 -42.56 27.54
C PHE A 734 -4.57 -42.89 28.99
N GLY A 735 -4.35 -44.12 29.48
CA GLY A 735 -4.56 -44.50 30.88
C GLY A 735 -6.04 -44.49 31.32
N CYS A 736 -6.96 -44.85 30.43
CA CYS A 736 -8.39 -44.51 30.56
C CYS A 736 -9.29 -45.53 31.30
N LEU A 737 -8.75 -46.57 31.95
CA LEU A 737 -9.56 -47.66 32.55
C LEU A 737 -10.06 -47.41 33.99
N ASN A 738 -9.95 -46.20 34.51
CA ASN A 738 -10.15 -45.94 35.95
C ASN A 738 -11.63 -46.12 36.38
N GLU A 739 -11.93 -47.10 37.24
CA GLU A 739 -13.32 -47.43 37.63
C GLU A 739 -13.99 -46.38 38.53
N ASN A 740 -13.21 -45.51 39.18
CA ASN A 740 -13.70 -44.57 40.21
C ASN A 740 -14.43 -43.33 39.68
N ASN A 741 -14.73 -43.28 38.38
CA ASN A 741 -15.20 -42.06 37.73
C ASN A 741 -16.70 -41.78 37.98
N SER A 742 -17.04 -40.50 38.10
CA SER A 742 -18.34 -40.02 38.62
C SER A 742 -19.45 -39.92 37.57
N ASN A 743 -19.11 -39.89 36.28
CA ASN A 743 -20.06 -39.78 35.17
C ASN A 743 -19.90 -40.92 34.16
N GLU A 744 -20.85 -41.04 33.24
CA GLU A 744 -20.89 -42.11 32.24
C GLU A 744 -19.75 -42.00 31.21
N ILE A 745 -19.47 -40.78 30.73
CA ILE A 745 -18.44 -40.49 29.71
C ILE A 745 -17.05 -40.98 30.13
N GLN A 746 -16.72 -40.88 31.42
CA GLN A 746 -15.44 -41.32 31.97
C GLN A 746 -15.40 -42.83 32.33
N ARG A 747 -16.54 -43.55 32.30
CA ARG A 747 -16.61 -45.01 32.55
C ARG A 747 -16.53 -45.82 31.26
N MET A 748 -17.11 -45.29 30.20
CA MET A 748 -17.25 -45.94 28.89
C MET A 748 -15.98 -46.61 28.34
N PRO A 749 -14.75 -46.03 28.46
CA PRO A 749 -13.53 -46.70 28.01
C PRO A 749 -13.26 -48.05 28.69
N SER A 750 -13.59 -48.17 29.98
CA SER A 750 -13.41 -49.41 30.76
C SER A 750 -14.39 -50.50 30.32
N GLU A 751 -15.62 -50.12 29.98
CA GLU A 751 -16.66 -51.04 29.49
C GLU A 751 -16.32 -51.59 28.10
N ILE A 752 -15.95 -50.72 27.15
CA ILE A 752 -15.52 -51.11 25.79
C ILE A 752 -14.32 -52.07 25.88
N TYR A 753 -13.36 -51.78 26.75
CA TYR A 753 -12.20 -52.63 26.97
C TYR A 753 -12.60 -54.01 27.51
N LYS A 754 -13.44 -54.09 28.53
CA LYS A 754 -13.94 -55.36 29.10
C LYS A 754 -14.72 -56.20 28.09
N ILE A 755 -15.53 -55.56 27.25
CA ILE A 755 -16.24 -56.22 26.13
C ILE A 755 -15.23 -56.78 25.11
N SER A 756 -14.18 -56.02 24.79
CA SER A 756 -13.11 -56.44 23.87
C SER A 756 -12.33 -57.65 24.39
N LEU A 757 -12.07 -57.70 25.70
CA LEU A 757 -11.44 -58.86 26.36
C LEU A 757 -12.29 -60.13 26.23
N LEU A 758 -13.60 -60.04 26.48
CA LEU A 758 -14.52 -61.16 26.28
C LEU A 758 -14.59 -61.57 24.81
N HIS A 759 -14.61 -60.61 23.88
CA HIS A 759 -14.63 -60.92 22.46
C HIS A 759 -13.36 -61.64 21.97
N MET A 760 -12.17 -61.31 22.48
CA MET A 760 -10.94 -62.05 22.15
C MET A 760 -11.00 -63.53 22.52
N THR A 761 -11.62 -63.90 23.65
CA THR A 761 -11.81 -65.33 23.97
C THR A 761 -12.65 -66.07 22.92
N THR A 762 -13.57 -65.37 22.26
CA THR A 762 -14.33 -65.88 21.11
C THR A 762 -13.47 -65.99 19.85
N ILE A 763 -12.65 -64.98 19.53
CA ILE A 763 -11.71 -65.01 18.39
C ILE A 763 -10.73 -66.21 18.51
N ILE A 764 -10.24 -66.50 19.72
CA ILE A 764 -9.42 -67.68 20.01
C ILE A 764 -10.21 -68.97 19.70
N ASN A 765 -11.45 -69.09 20.20
CA ASN A 765 -12.29 -70.25 19.91
C ASN A 765 -12.57 -70.44 18.40
N GLN A 766 -12.84 -69.35 17.67
CA GLN A 766 -13.09 -69.39 16.22
C GLN A 766 -11.85 -69.82 15.43
N THR A 767 -10.67 -69.26 15.76
CA THR A 767 -9.41 -69.61 15.08
C THR A 767 -9.01 -71.07 15.33
N LEU A 768 -9.26 -71.59 16.54
CA LEU A 768 -9.12 -73.02 16.84
C LEU A 768 -10.11 -73.90 16.06
N TYR A 769 -11.36 -73.46 15.91
CA TYR A 769 -12.39 -74.21 15.17
C TYR A 769 -12.02 -74.41 13.69
N ILE A 770 -11.47 -73.38 13.04
CA ILE A 770 -10.93 -73.49 11.66
C ILE A 770 -9.52 -74.13 11.60
N LYS A 771 -9.03 -74.68 12.72
CA LYS A 771 -7.72 -75.33 12.88
C LYS A 771 -6.51 -74.42 12.64
N ASN A 772 -6.67 -73.10 12.74
CA ASN A 772 -5.56 -72.15 12.72
C ASN A 772 -4.99 -71.97 14.13
N VAL A 773 -4.22 -72.98 14.54
CA VAL A 773 -3.64 -73.12 15.88
C VAL A 773 -2.68 -71.98 16.22
N LYS A 774 -1.82 -71.58 15.27
CA LYS A 774 -0.78 -70.55 15.48
C LYS A 774 -1.38 -69.18 15.85
N ASP A 775 -2.40 -68.75 15.11
CA ASP A 775 -3.03 -67.46 15.35
C ASP A 775 -3.86 -67.47 16.64
N ALA A 776 -4.43 -68.62 17.02
CA ALA A 776 -5.08 -68.77 18.32
C ALA A 776 -4.10 -68.59 19.50
N ILE A 777 -2.88 -69.12 19.41
CA ILE A 777 -1.82 -68.87 20.42
C ILE A 777 -1.46 -67.39 20.46
N ALA A 778 -1.33 -66.74 19.29
CA ALA A 778 -1.02 -65.31 19.22
C ALA A 778 -2.10 -64.46 19.92
N TRP A 779 -3.39 -64.72 19.63
CA TRP A 779 -4.51 -64.07 20.31
C TRP A 779 -4.56 -64.38 21.81
N ALA A 780 -4.24 -65.60 22.24
CA ALA A 780 -4.14 -65.96 23.65
C ALA A 780 -3.00 -65.22 24.38
N ASN A 781 -1.85 -65.02 23.72
CA ASN A 781 -0.76 -64.19 24.24
C ASN A 781 -1.18 -62.72 24.38
N HIS A 782 -1.85 -62.14 23.39
CA HIS A 782 -2.37 -60.77 23.47
C HIS A 782 -3.39 -60.63 24.60
N LEU A 783 -4.38 -61.52 24.68
CA LEU A 783 -5.39 -61.56 25.74
C LEU A 783 -4.78 -61.65 27.15
N SER A 784 -3.80 -62.53 27.35
CA SER A 784 -3.06 -62.67 28.62
C SER A 784 -2.30 -61.39 28.98
N SER A 785 -1.68 -60.75 27.99
CA SER A 785 -0.96 -59.48 28.19
C SER A 785 -1.90 -58.33 28.54
N PHE A 786 -3.04 -58.23 27.87
CA PHE A 786 -4.04 -57.19 28.11
C PHE A 786 -4.63 -57.36 29.52
N THR A 787 -5.14 -58.55 29.84
CA THR A 787 -5.76 -58.84 31.14
C THR A 787 -4.83 -58.59 32.32
N THR A 788 -3.64 -59.19 32.34
CA THR A 788 -2.68 -59.09 33.47
C THR A 788 -2.16 -57.67 33.69
N ALA A 789 -2.09 -56.84 32.65
CA ALA A 789 -1.66 -55.45 32.77
C ALA A 789 -2.72 -54.51 33.38
N THR A 790 -3.99 -54.91 33.41
CA THR A 790 -5.12 -53.98 33.68
C THR A 790 -6.17 -54.46 34.69
N LEU A 791 -6.39 -55.76 34.82
CA LEU A 791 -7.40 -56.32 35.72
C LEU A 791 -6.73 -56.98 36.93
N SER A 792 -7.32 -56.81 38.11
CA SER A 792 -6.86 -57.54 39.30
C SER A 792 -7.27 -59.01 39.22
N GLN A 793 -6.52 -59.91 39.88
CA GLN A 793 -6.87 -61.34 39.94
C GLN A 793 -8.24 -61.60 40.61
N ASN A 794 -8.71 -60.67 41.46
CA ASN A 794 -10.01 -60.73 42.11
C ASN A 794 -11.16 -60.18 41.23
N ASP A 795 -10.87 -59.72 40.00
CA ASP A 795 -11.89 -59.22 39.09
C ASP A 795 -12.71 -60.39 38.50
N PRO A 796 -14.05 -60.33 38.53
CA PRO A 796 -14.91 -61.32 37.88
C PRO A 796 -14.62 -61.51 36.38
N PHE A 797 -14.22 -60.46 35.65
CA PHE A 797 -13.80 -60.57 34.25
C PHE A 797 -12.49 -61.33 34.10
N TYR A 798 -11.50 -61.05 34.95
CA TYR A 798 -10.24 -61.78 34.95
C TYR A 798 -10.50 -63.29 35.16
N THR A 799 -11.33 -63.60 36.16
CA THR A 799 -11.75 -64.97 36.48
C THR A 799 -12.50 -65.63 35.32
N GLN A 800 -13.45 -64.92 34.69
CA GLN A 800 -14.17 -65.40 33.51
C GLN A 800 -13.21 -65.75 32.37
N ILE A 801 -12.34 -64.80 32.00
CA ILE A 801 -11.43 -64.95 30.86
C ILE A 801 -10.46 -66.11 31.07
N TYR A 802 -9.92 -66.24 32.28
CA TYR A 802 -9.05 -67.35 32.66
C TYR A 802 -9.75 -68.72 32.48
N PHE A 803 -10.99 -68.87 32.95
CA PHE A 803 -11.74 -70.11 32.75
C PHE A 803 -12.06 -70.37 31.28
N ARG A 804 -12.47 -69.36 30.52
CA ARG A 804 -12.72 -69.51 29.07
C ARG A 804 -11.47 -70.02 28.34
N LEU A 805 -10.29 -69.49 28.67
CA LEU A 805 -9.02 -69.91 28.05
C LEU A 805 -8.63 -71.35 28.42
N GLN A 806 -8.91 -71.79 29.65
CA GLN A 806 -8.75 -73.19 30.08
C GLN A 806 -9.71 -74.13 29.33
N ASP A 807 -10.96 -73.70 29.07
CA ASP A 807 -11.92 -74.50 28.31
C ASP A 807 -11.58 -74.51 26.80
N SER A 808 -11.10 -73.41 26.21
CA SER A 808 -10.52 -73.39 24.84
C SER A 808 -9.38 -74.40 24.69
N ARG A 809 -8.51 -74.47 25.72
CA ARG A 809 -7.39 -75.42 25.77
C ARG A 809 -7.87 -76.87 25.86
N ARG A 810 -8.86 -77.17 26.71
CA ARG A 810 -9.45 -78.50 26.83
C ARG A 810 -10.08 -78.94 25.50
N TRP A 811 -10.88 -78.08 24.89
CA TRP A 811 -11.52 -78.34 23.60
C TRP A 811 -10.50 -78.66 22.50
N ALA A 812 -9.42 -77.89 22.40
CA ALA A 812 -8.36 -78.11 21.42
C ALA A 812 -7.68 -79.48 21.59
N LEU A 813 -7.32 -79.85 22.83
CA LEU A 813 -6.72 -81.16 23.14
C LEU A 813 -7.61 -82.34 22.71
N GLU A 814 -8.92 -82.21 22.89
CA GLU A 814 -9.92 -83.23 22.56
C GLU A 814 -10.18 -83.34 21.04
N ASN A 815 -10.03 -82.26 20.27
CA ASN A 815 -10.50 -82.16 18.88
C ASN A 815 -9.39 -82.00 17.81
N LEU A 816 -8.16 -81.63 18.19
CA LEU A 816 -7.05 -81.33 17.25
C LEU A 816 -5.93 -82.40 17.28
N ILE A 817 -6.31 -83.67 17.42
CA ILE A 817 -5.39 -84.82 17.52
C ILE A 817 -4.49 -84.91 16.27
N GLY A 818 -3.20 -84.57 16.40
CA GLY A 818 -2.22 -84.57 15.31
C GLY A 818 -0.99 -83.71 15.58
N ILE A 819 -0.20 -83.44 14.54
CA ILE A 819 1.18 -82.89 14.55
C ILE A 819 1.36 -81.55 15.32
N TYR A 820 0.29 -80.82 15.63
CA TYR A 820 0.36 -79.52 16.33
C TYR A 820 -0.06 -79.57 17.81
N ASN A 821 -0.45 -80.73 18.36
CA ASN A 821 -1.12 -80.81 19.66
C ASN A 821 -0.19 -80.54 20.87
N ASP A 822 1.03 -81.09 20.86
CA ASP A 822 1.96 -81.01 21.99
C ASP A 822 2.59 -79.61 22.16
N ASP A 823 3.04 -78.99 21.06
CA ASP A 823 3.61 -77.62 21.09
C ASP A 823 2.54 -76.57 21.43
N TYR A 824 1.31 -76.72 20.92
CA TYR A 824 0.19 -75.84 21.26
C TYR A 824 -0.19 -75.92 22.74
N ASP A 825 -0.38 -77.14 23.28
CA ASP A 825 -0.73 -77.29 24.70
C ASP A 825 0.40 -76.80 25.61
N LYS A 826 1.67 -76.97 25.21
CA LYS A 826 2.81 -76.39 25.91
C LYS A 826 2.76 -74.85 25.93
N GLU A 827 2.68 -74.20 24.77
CA GLU A 827 2.67 -72.72 24.69
C GLU A 827 1.44 -72.14 25.41
N LEU A 828 0.27 -72.77 25.30
CA LEU A 828 -0.95 -72.31 25.98
C LEU A 828 -0.92 -72.56 27.49
N ARG A 829 -0.31 -73.66 27.97
CA ARG A 829 0.00 -73.83 29.41
C ARG A 829 0.91 -72.72 29.92
N GLU A 830 1.92 -72.32 29.14
CA GLU A 830 2.83 -71.23 29.53
C GLU A 830 2.13 -69.84 29.54
N ILE A 831 1.16 -69.60 28.65
CA ILE A 831 0.27 -68.42 28.71
C ILE A 831 -0.58 -68.43 29.99
N ILE A 832 -1.24 -69.55 30.27
CA ILE A 832 -2.15 -69.72 31.40
C ILE A 832 -1.39 -69.62 32.75
N MET A 833 -0.23 -70.27 32.88
CA MET A 833 0.63 -70.16 34.07
C MET A 833 1.17 -68.73 34.29
N ARG A 834 1.38 -67.95 33.21
CA ARG A 834 1.74 -66.53 33.32
C ARG A 834 0.57 -65.70 33.87
N MET A 835 -0.66 -65.99 33.44
CA MET A 835 -1.86 -65.38 34.04
C MET A 835 -1.93 -65.71 35.53
N GLU A 836 -1.91 -67.00 35.92
CA GLU A 836 -1.98 -67.45 37.33
C GLU A 836 -0.97 -66.73 38.25
N LYS A 837 0.25 -66.49 37.77
CA LYS A 837 1.32 -65.81 38.51
C LYS A 837 1.31 -64.28 38.37
N ASN A 838 0.34 -63.74 37.63
CA ASN A 838 0.18 -62.34 37.23
C ASN A 838 1.47 -61.71 36.64
N VAL A 839 2.20 -62.48 35.82
CA VAL A 839 3.48 -62.03 35.26
C VAL A 839 3.25 -61.29 33.95
N VAL A 840 3.30 -59.97 34.04
CA VAL A 840 3.16 -59.06 32.89
C VAL A 840 4.45 -59.04 32.06
N PHE A 841 4.34 -59.37 30.77
CA PHE A 841 5.42 -59.18 29.79
C PHE A 841 5.00 -58.11 28.77
N LEU A 842 5.44 -56.87 28.99
CA LEU A 842 5.22 -55.77 28.05
C LEU A 842 6.28 -55.76 26.95
N THR A 843 5.97 -56.29 25.78
CA THR A 843 6.62 -55.85 24.54
C THR A 843 5.92 -54.58 24.06
N PHE A 844 6.43 -53.43 24.51
CA PHE A 844 5.97 -52.13 24.03
C PHE A 844 6.45 -51.93 22.58
N ASP A 845 5.53 -51.67 21.66
CA ASP A 845 5.90 -51.12 20.35
C ASP A 845 6.09 -49.60 20.51
N PRO A 846 7.30 -49.05 20.28
CA PRO A 846 7.53 -47.61 20.36
C PRO A 846 6.89 -46.85 19.18
N ASN A 847 6.52 -47.52 18.09
CA ASN A 847 5.93 -46.92 16.92
C ASN A 847 4.40 -47.03 16.96
N PHE A 848 3.75 -46.14 17.72
CA PHE A 848 2.29 -45.99 17.67
C PHE A 848 1.81 -45.78 16.21
N PRO A 849 0.69 -46.42 15.80
CA PRO A 849 -0.03 -46.05 14.57
C PRO A 849 -0.22 -44.54 14.46
N ALA A 850 -0.07 -43.99 13.26
CA ALA A 850 -0.08 -42.54 13.02
C ALA A 850 -1.37 -41.88 13.52
N GLU A 851 -2.50 -42.59 13.42
CA GLU A 851 -3.81 -42.17 13.90
C GLU A 851 -3.86 -41.96 15.42
N LEU A 852 -3.08 -42.73 16.19
CA LEU A 852 -2.96 -42.55 17.64
C LEU A 852 -2.07 -41.36 18.01
N GLN A 853 -1.04 -41.08 17.21
CA GLN A 853 -0.19 -39.89 17.39
C GLN A 853 -0.99 -38.61 17.07
N GLU A 854 -1.77 -38.63 15.99
CA GLU A 854 -2.68 -37.55 15.61
C GLU A 854 -3.76 -37.30 16.69
N LEU A 855 -4.38 -38.38 17.20
CA LEU A 855 -5.34 -38.28 18.30
C LEU A 855 -4.70 -37.70 19.57
N LYS A 856 -3.47 -38.12 19.90
CA LYS A 856 -2.74 -37.59 21.05
C LYS A 856 -2.46 -36.09 20.89
N MET A 857 -1.98 -35.65 19.73
CA MET A 857 -1.81 -34.24 19.42
C MET A 857 -3.13 -33.46 19.49
N LYS A 858 -4.25 -34.02 19.03
CA LYS A 858 -5.58 -33.39 19.12
C LYS A 858 -6.12 -33.26 20.54
N ILE A 859 -5.87 -34.25 21.40
CA ILE A 859 -6.32 -34.25 22.81
C ILE A 859 -5.41 -33.37 23.68
N GLU A 860 -4.10 -33.46 23.52
CA GLU A 860 -3.12 -32.73 24.34
C GLU A 860 -2.87 -31.31 23.83
N GLY A 861 -3.09 -31.06 22.54
CA GLY A 861 -3.02 -29.74 21.89
C GLY A 861 -4.33 -28.97 21.85
N PHE A 862 -5.35 -29.36 22.64
CA PHE A 862 -6.57 -28.56 22.78
C PHE A 862 -6.23 -27.20 23.41
N ASN A 863 -6.15 -26.17 22.57
CA ASN A 863 -6.03 -24.80 23.04
C ASN A 863 -7.34 -24.40 23.71
N ASN A 864 -7.29 -24.15 25.02
CA ASN A 864 -8.44 -23.71 25.82
C ASN A 864 -9.20 -22.55 25.15
N TYR A 865 -8.52 -21.67 24.39
CA TYR A 865 -9.10 -20.48 23.74
C TYR A 865 -9.60 -20.70 22.31
N ALA A 866 -9.30 -21.83 21.64
CA ALA A 866 -9.62 -22.07 20.23
C ALA A 866 -11.07 -22.54 19.96
N TRP A 867 -12.03 -22.12 20.78
CA TRP A 867 -13.39 -22.70 20.81
C TRP A 867 -14.44 -21.89 20.04
N ALA A 868 -14.16 -20.65 19.66
CA ALA A 868 -15.14 -19.77 18.99
C ALA A 868 -15.21 -20.02 17.47
N GLU A 869 -14.07 -20.25 16.81
CA GLU A 869 -14.01 -20.48 15.37
C GLU A 869 -14.03 -21.98 15.05
N GLY A 870 -15.19 -22.47 14.59
CA GLY A 870 -15.34 -23.83 14.07
C GLY A 870 -15.92 -24.87 15.04
N TRP A 871 -16.17 -24.51 16.31
CA TRP A 871 -16.82 -25.46 17.22
C TRP A 871 -18.32 -25.63 16.91
N GLN A 872 -18.64 -26.74 16.26
CA GLN A 872 -20.03 -27.15 16.04
C GLN A 872 -20.57 -27.82 17.31
N LYS A 873 -21.64 -27.24 17.87
CA LYS A 873 -22.43 -27.64 19.05
C LYS A 873 -22.57 -29.16 19.26
N ASP A 874 -22.62 -29.90 18.16
CA ASP A 874 -23.00 -31.29 18.08
C ASP A 874 -21.83 -32.22 17.64
N SER A 875 -20.68 -31.70 17.21
CA SER A 875 -19.66 -32.50 16.48
C SER A 875 -19.08 -33.71 17.25
N ILE A 876 -18.76 -33.57 18.54
CA ILE A 876 -18.28 -34.67 19.39
C ILE A 876 -19.42 -35.26 20.22
N ALA A 877 -20.32 -34.43 20.75
CA ALA A 877 -21.44 -34.89 21.57
C ALA A 877 -22.47 -35.73 20.79
N VAL A 878 -22.81 -35.36 19.54
CA VAL A 878 -23.70 -36.15 18.70
C VAL A 878 -22.99 -37.38 18.13
N LYS A 879 -21.74 -37.29 17.66
CA LYS A 879 -20.98 -38.51 17.31
C LYS A 879 -20.93 -39.51 18.47
N TYR A 880 -20.73 -39.02 19.69
CA TYR A 880 -20.69 -39.87 20.88
C TYR A 880 -22.07 -40.49 21.15
N ALA A 881 -23.15 -39.70 21.10
CA ALA A 881 -24.51 -40.21 21.28
C ALA A 881 -24.94 -41.18 20.15
N GLU A 882 -24.59 -40.91 18.90
CA GLU A 882 -24.85 -41.76 17.73
C GLU A 882 -24.08 -43.08 17.83
N MET A 883 -22.77 -43.03 18.09
CA MET A 883 -21.95 -44.23 18.23
C MET A 883 -22.36 -45.05 19.46
N LYS A 884 -22.71 -44.42 20.59
CA LYS A 884 -23.31 -45.09 21.76
C LYS A 884 -24.60 -45.81 21.38
N ASN A 885 -25.55 -45.12 20.75
CA ASN A 885 -26.83 -45.72 20.34
C ASN A 885 -26.66 -46.83 19.29
N SER A 886 -25.70 -46.68 18.37
CA SER A 886 -25.31 -47.71 17.42
C SER A 886 -24.71 -48.94 18.13
N PHE A 887 -23.85 -48.72 19.12
CA PHE A 887 -23.17 -49.77 19.86
C PHE A 887 -24.14 -50.72 20.58
N PHE A 888 -25.13 -50.19 21.30
CA PHE A 888 -26.18 -50.98 21.96
C PHE A 888 -27.06 -51.79 20.98
N ASN A 889 -27.08 -51.41 19.69
CA ASN A 889 -27.80 -52.10 18.62
C ASN A 889 -26.87 -52.89 17.66
N SER A 890 -25.57 -52.98 17.97
CA SER A 890 -24.58 -53.65 17.12
C SER A 890 -24.58 -55.17 17.31
N ARG A 891 -23.80 -55.90 16.50
CA ARG A 891 -23.50 -57.34 16.74
C ARG A 891 -22.87 -57.61 18.12
N PHE A 892 -22.36 -56.60 18.81
CA PHE A 892 -21.84 -56.71 20.17
C PHE A 892 -22.90 -56.60 21.27
N ALA A 893 -24.18 -56.34 20.94
CA ALA A 893 -25.26 -56.19 21.92
C ALA A 893 -25.48 -57.41 22.85
N GLY A 894 -25.03 -58.60 22.48
CA GLY A 894 -24.94 -59.76 23.38
C GLY A 894 -23.79 -59.66 24.37
N TRP A 895 -22.59 -59.29 23.88
CA TRP A 895 -21.39 -59.09 24.69
C TRP A 895 -21.52 -57.95 25.70
N ILE A 896 -22.23 -56.87 25.33
CA ILE A 896 -22.61 -55.78 26.25
C ILE A 896 -23.36 -56.35 27.46
N ARG A 897 -24.46 -57.08 27.25
CA ARG A 897 -25.28 -57.65 28.34
C ARG A 897 -24.50 -58.62 29.22
N VAL A 898 -23.60 -59.40 28.64
CA VAL A 898 -22.70 -60.29 29.40
C VAL A 898 -21.77 -59.45 30.29
N ALA A 899 -21.14 -58.42 29.75
CA ALA A 899 -20.25 -57.53 30.50
C ALA A 899 -21.00 -56.76 31.60
N GLU A 900 -22.18 -56.20 31.30
CA GLU A 900 -23.07 -55.57 32.28
C GLU A 900 -23.43 -56.56 33.40
N ARG A 901 -23.84 -57.78 33.06
CA ARG A 901 -24.21 -58.80 34.05
C ARG A 901 -23.04 -59.19 34.95
N ILE A 902 -21.84 -59.39 34.40
CA ILE A 902 -20.62 -59.66 35.19
C ILE A 902 -20.31 -58.47 36.11
N THR A 903 -20.45 -57.24 35.61
CA THR A 903 -20.20 -56.00 36.38
C THR A 903 -21.18 -55.82 37.54
N ILE A 904 -22.48 -56.01 37.28
CA ILE A 904 -23.57 -55.82 38.25
C ILE A 904 -23.60 -56.94 39.28
N THR A 905 -23.55 -58.20 38.85
CA THR A 905 -23.68 -59.35 39.74
C THR A 905 -22.37 -59.76 40.41
N ARG A 906 -21.23 -59.26 39.91
CA ARG A 906 -19.86 -59.66 40.29
C ARG A 906 -19.60 -61.17 40.20
N ASN A 907 -20.40 -61.90 39.42
CA ASN A 907 -20.29 -63.34 39.21
C ASN A 907 -19.94 -63.66 37.75
N ILE A 908 -19.28 -64.80 37.53
CA ILE A 908 -19.04 -65.34 36.19
C ILE A 908 -20.33 -65.84 35.54
N VAL A 909 -20.44 -65.69 34.23
CA VAL A 909 -21.52 -66.19 33.38
C VAL A 909 -21.19 -67.62 32.92
N PRO A 910 -22.16 -68.56 32.97
CA PRO A 910 -21.94 -69.94 32.52
C PRO A 910 -21.53 -70.03 31.05
N GLU A 911 -20.58 -70.92 30.73
CA GLU A 911 -20.05 -71.07 29.36
C GLU A 911 -21.15 -71.40 28.33
N ILE A 912 -22.20 -72.14 28.70
CA ILE A 912 -23.32 -72.43 27.79
C ILE A 912 -24.05 -71.17 27.32
N GLU A 913 -24.19 -70.16 28.18
CA GLU A 913 -24.83 -68.88 27.85
C GLU A 913 -23.91 -68.04 26.94
N LEU A 914 -22.60 -68.12 27.14
CA LEU A 914 -21.60 -67.50 26.27
C LEU A 914 -21.60 -68.15 24.87
N ARG A 915 -21.69 -69.48 24.79
CA ARG A 915 -21.83 -70.21 23.52
C ARG A 915 -23.11 -69.87 22.77
N GLU A 916 -24.22 -69.71 23.47
CA GLU A 916 -25.46 -69.21 22.86
C GLU A 916 -25.30 -67.79 22.28
N MET A 917 -24.54 -66.90 22.94
CA MET A 917 -24.24 -65.57 22.38
C MET A 917 -23.31 -65.66 21.15
N GLU A 918 -22.26 -66.48 21.19
CA GLU A 918 -21.37 -66.72 20.04
C GLU A 918 -22.14 -67.17 18.79
N MET A 919 -23.09 -68.10 18.94
CA MET A 919 -23.94 -68.57 17.85
C MET A 919 -24.89 -67.48 17.33
N ARG A 920 -25.55 -66.72 18.22
CA ARG A 920 -26.50 -65.66 17.83
C ARG A 920 -25.86 -64.45 17.14
N THR A 921 -24.57 -64.22 17.37
CA THR A 921 -23.83 -63.08 16.81
C THR A 921 -23.25 -63.35 15.42
N GLY A 922 -23.51 -64.53 14.83
CA GLY A 922 -23.06 -64.90 13.48
C GLY A 922 -21.57 -65.21 13.37
N PHE A 923 -20.90 -65.39 14.51
CA PHE A 923 -19.44 -65.59 14.57
C PHE A 923 -19.01 -67.04 14.32
N PHE A 924 -19.92 -68.01 14.41
CA PHE A 924 -19.71 -69.38 13.94
C PHE A 924 -20.58 -69.65 12.70
N PRO A 925 -20.10 -70.43 11.70
CA PRO A 925 -20.98 -71.02 10.71
C PRO A 925 -22.01 -71.92 11.42
N GLN A 926 -23.26 -71.92 10.93
CA GLN A 926 -24.32 -72.83 11.40
C GLN A 926 -24.00 -74.29 11.06
#